data_AF-I3YA85-F1
#
_entry.id   AF-I3YA85-F1
#
_cell.length_a   1.000
_cell.length_b   1.000
_cell.length_c   1.000
_cell.angle_alpha   90.00
_cell.angle_beta   90.00
_cell.angle_gamma   90.00
#
_symmetry.space_group_name_H-M   'P 1'
#
loop_
_entity.id
_entity.type
_entity.pdbx_description
1 polymer ?
#
loop_
_entity_poly.entity_id
_entity_poly.type
_entity_poly.pdbx_seq_one_letter_code
_entity_poly.pdbx_strand_id
1 'polypeptide(L)'
;MALQTFDANYYLAQNGDVAQAVNAGFFTAEQHYLMYGQFEGRNPNAVFNTAGYVAANLDVVGAVPSVFNSYLQHFELYGVTEGRAPGANTFDEAAYLAANTDVADAVAAGIFTSGYEHFVLYGQAEGRPNGVVDDGTGGQTFTLTTNQDIFNGGANADIIRGVAGVQVGQQDQTTLNSSDILDGGAGDDSLVVNMTGPQYLGGATVKNIETLQIGTNLANDALTAFDMNVNQGAFEVTGVNTLTYDQITTNERLVVQNVVPVAAGGVSPTLVWANEAGSAAGTIATTYRQATIAGTADNQAVELRNVDAAQPLSQGTDDGTLLIAGGMETITITSSGTVAQNTLNNVQAVNAGVLNGVIYNDVGTGNNNVRADVLSNGTLTKVVLEGDTAIGRVAGVVSATNGLTNRVWAASPAAGLVDGDLGLTTAASSSNLLSVGSRVTEIDATTMTAAANVRFTAKTDGAATNVTFKGGEAGDYAEFELGNVTATGNAGADTFAFITRAAGVTNSTYGSGDTIDGGDGADTLLLGMNGVGTYTLSTTEFQNTTGIDVLDLRGAVNTVTVSSTLVDGADAGKFEIHTDRVVRTAVDNALNPAAGTTNGTEDALVNVINLTDLSGSQGVKFVGGSGSDRLVLDNAAFNQNMELNGGTEETSVGNVAGDYDTLTVIDNAVLDRTDIANASNFEGLVLVESGTGNTTFSLEMTEAFLLANTKASDLVFATTSINDTVFQIGTNNAANGNALEAGDVVSIDVTDLFNTATNAVKASVAARSIDTNVLTGAGVTVNYVYNGVTYATLAALTAALPTVGAAAVLNGNDAVGRVDVMGSAANVAGATGIVFTSGVGPQAVLGTNNNDTFTLSQADTVTGGDGLDTVTFNAGSGGAQVTLGGTGADTVTQNVSITDGVGILNMAAGGTLNIAANFGAAYDMNATAGNYVFGAATTVNVTAVQTGLTIENGATVTTTASAGGTFTLGTGGQTFTGTGATAYIVTGGAGADRITTGTGADTIILGQTNDSVTGGTGIDTFRVDDAGATSDVILDFTVGVGGDRIQISEALTAVAGVNTLVAAIGTTAQVATQLGVDANNVNVAVITDLGYASAVAAINALDASTAIAEADGTVLVFFNTTTSRAEVYYEANMTTVGGVTPEQLATLDNITTLAGLTGIVGTNFDVIA
;
A
#
# COMPACT_ATOMS: atom_id res chain seq x y z
N MET A 1 -81.84 25.09 -23.23
CA MET A 1 -81.44 24.68 -24.59
C MET A 1 -80.51 23.49 -24.44
N ALA A 2 -80.67 22.47 -25.27
CA ALA A 2 -79.73 21.34 -25.30
C ALA A 2 -78.33 21.84 -25.70
N LEU A 3 -77.28 21.22 -25.17
CA LEU A 3 -75.91 21.48 -25.57
C LEU A 3 -75.72 20.99 -27.01
N GLN A 4 -75.42 21.89 -27.95
CA GLN A 4 -75.49 21.58 -29.38
C GLN A 4 -74.45 20.54 -29.79
N THR A 5 -73.28 20.60 -29.17
CA THR A 5 -72.12 19.74 -29.49
C THR A 5 -71.84 18.68 -28.43
N PHE A 6 -72.79 18.41 -27.51
CA PHE A 6 -72.64 17.32 -26.54
C PHE A 6 -72.80 15.95 -27.21
N ASP A 7 -71.77 15.11 -27.12
CA ASP A 7 -71.80 13.76 -27.69
C ASP A 7 -72.01 12.73 -26.57
N ALA A 8 -73.24 12.23 -26.46
CA ALA A 8 -73.60 11.23 -25.47
C ALA A 8 -72.83 9.91 -25.64
N ASN A 9 -72.50 9.50 -26.86
CA ASN A 9 -71.76 8.26 -27.08
C ASN A 9 -70.30 8.42 -26.64
N TYR A 10 -69.66 9.52 -27.01
CA TYR A 10 -68.32 9.87 -26.53
C TYR A 10 -68.31 9.95 -25.00
N TYR A 11 -69.24 10.71 -24.42
CA TYR A 11 -69.28 10.94 -22.98
C TYR A 11 -69.45 9.64 -22.19
N LEU A 12 -70.31 8.73 -22.64
CA LEU A 12 -70.51 7.43 -21.98
C LEU A 12 -69.37 6.44 -22.22
N ALA A 13 -68.71 6.49 -23.39
CA ALA A 13 -67.56 5.64 -23.67
C ALA A 13 -66.35 5.99 -22.78
N GLN A 14 -66.14 7.28 -22.50
CA GLN A 14 -65.06 7.74 -21.62
C GLN A 14 -65.38 7.61 -20.13
N ASN A 15 -66.67 7.50 -19.77
CA ASN A 15 -67.14 7.52 -18.38
C ASN A 15 -68.00 6.29 -18.08
N GLY A 16 -67.34 5.14 -17.90
CA GLY A 16 -68.01 3.85 -17.68
C GLY A 16 -68.90 3.79 -16.42
N ASP A 17 -68.55 4.57 -15.40
CA ASP A 17 -69.37 4.78 -14.19
C ASP A 17 -70.69 5.50 -14.52
N VAL A 18 -70.64 6.53 -15.37
CA VAL A 18 -71.82 7.25 -15.84
C VAL A 18 -72.67 6.38 -16.76
N ALA A 19 -72.05 5.56 -17.62
CA ALA A 19 -72.78 4.61 -18.47
C ALA A 19 -73.62 3.63 -17.65
N GLN A 20 -73.11 3.18 -16.50
CA GLN A 20 -73.89 2.35 -15.57
C GLN A 20 -75.05 3.13 -14.93
N ALA A 21 -74.82 4.37 -14.50
CA ALA A 21 -75.85 5.21 -13.90
C ALA A 21 -76.98 5.57 -14.87
N VAL A 22 -76.64 5.82 -16.15
CA VAL A 22 -77.61 6.07 -17.23
C VAL A 22 -78.41 4.81 -17.54
N ASN A 23 -77.75 3.64 -17.64
CA ASN A 23 -78.45 2.36 -17.85
C ASN A 23 -79.39 1.99 -16.68
N ALA A 24 -79.06 2.41 -15.46
CA ALA A 24 -79.91 2.26 -14.28
C ALA A 24 -81.03 3.31 -14.18
N GLY A 25 -81.10 4.26 -15.13
CA GLY A 25 -82.15 5.26 -15.23
C GLY A 25 -82.04 6.44 -14.24
N PHE A 26 -80.88 6.64 -13.61
CA PHE A 26 -80.69 7.73 -12.65
C PHE A 26 -80.56 9.11 -13.31
N PHE A 27 -79.92 9.18 -14.47
CA PHE A 27 -79.71 10.41 -15.25
C PHE A 27 -79.69 10.09 -16.76
N THR A 28 -79.81 11.10 -17.61
CA THR A 28 -79.25 11.03 -18.98
C THR A 28 -77.78 11.44 -18.97
N ALA A 29 -77.01 11.09 -20.01
CA ALA A 29 -75.60 11.46 -20.12
C ALA A 29 -75.39 12.99 -20.03
N GLU A 30 -76.22 13.76 -20.72
CA GLU A 30 -76.20 15.22 -20.70
C GLU A 30 -76.59 15.78 -19.32
N GLN A 31 -77.59 15.19 -18.65
CA GLN A 31 -77.96 15.59 -17.28
C GLN A 31 -76.81 15.37 -16.30
N HIS A 32 -76.11 14.23 -16.41
CA HIS A 32 -74.94 13.97 -15.58
C HIS A 32 -73.83 14.99 -15.85
N TYR A 33 -73.53 15.27 -17.12
CA TYR A 33 -72.52 16.27 -17.47
C TYR A 33 -72.85 17.65 -16.89
N LEU A 34 -74.09 18.10 -17.04
CA LEU A 34 -74.55 19.40 -16.55
C LEU A 34 -74.50 19.50 -15.01
N MET A 35 -74.85 18.43 -14.29
CA MET A 35 -74.92 18.46 -12.82
C MET A 35 -73.57 18.20 -12.15
N TYR A 36 -72.73 17.33 -12.73
CA TYR A 36 -71.52 16.81 -12.09
C TYR A 36 -70.31 16.84 -13.03
N GLY A 37 -70.46 16.29 -14.24
CA GLY A 37 -69.33 16.01 -15.12
C GLY A 37 -68.47 17.23 -15.44
N GLN A 38 -69.09 18.38 -15.69
CA GLN A 38 -68.35 19.60 -15.97
C GLN A 38 -67.55 20.14 -14.77
N PHE A 39 -68.00 19.89 -13.54
CA PHE A 39 -67.31 20.30 -12.31
C PHE A 39 -66.25 19.28 -11.89
N GLU A 40 -66.34 18.06 -12.40
CA GLU A 40 -65.33 17.00 -12.28
C GLU A 40 -64.27 17.06 -13.40
N GLY A 41 -64.35 18.06 -14.29
CA GLY A 41 -63.41 18.24 -15.41
C GLY A 41 -63.60 17.25 -16.56
N ARG A 42 -64.71 16.51 -16.63
CA ARG A 42 -64.99 15.53 -17.70
C ARG A 42 -65.33 16.24 -19.00
N ASN A 43 -64.95 15.66 -20.13
CA ASN A 43 -65.09 16.29 -21.46
C ASN A 43 -66.41 15.89 -22.15
N PRO A 44 -67.22 16.84 -22.67
CA PRO A 44 -68.54 16.58 -23.27
C PRO A 44 -68.51 16.04 -24.70
N ASN A 45 -67.38 16.21 -25.40
CA ASN A 45 -67.10 15.69 -26.73
C ASN A 45 -65.57 15.57 -26.89
N ALA A 46 -65.11 15.03 -28.02
CA ALA A 46 -63.68 14.77 -28.24
C ALA A 46 -62.82 16.03 -28.42
N VAL A 47 -63.43 17.20 -28.63
CA VAL A 47 -62.74 18.44 -28.98
C VAL A 47 -62.67 19.42 -27.81
N PHE A 48 -63.72 19.48 -26.97
CA PHE A 48 -63.79 20.36 -25.80
C PHE A 48 -63.12 19.75 -24.58
N ASN A 49 -62.09 20.43 -24.05
CA ASN A 49 -61.47 20.06 -22.78
C ASN A 49 -62.02 20.96 -21.67
N THR A 50 -62.87 20.41 -20.81
CA THR A 50 -63.54 21.18 -19.75
C THR A 50 -62.52 21.77 -18.76
N ALA A 51 -61.53 20.99 -18.32
CA ALA A 51 -60.53 21.43 -17.36
C ALA A 51 -59.63 22.54 -17.94
N GLY A 52 -59.16 22.36 -19.17
CA GLY A 52 -58.34 23.34 -19.87
C GLY A 52 -59.11 24.63 -20.18
N TYR A 53 -60.39 24.51 -20.56
CA TYR A 53 -61.24 25.68 -20.79
C TYR A 53 -61.46 26.49 -19.51
N VAL A 54 -61.70 25.81 -18.39
CA VAL A 54 -61.84 26.45 -17.07
C VAL A 54 -60.54 27.15 -16.65
N ALA A 55 -59.39 26.49 -16.82
CA ALA A 55 -58.09 27.05 -16.44
C ALA A 55 -57.75 28.32 -17.25
N ALA A 56 -58.07 28.34 -18.54
CA ALA A 56 -57.81 29.48 -19.43
C ALA A 56 -58.82 30.62 -19.28
N ASN A 57 -60.03 30.35 -18.78
CA ASN A 57 -61.16 31.29 -18.77
C ASN A 57 -61.76 31.44 -17.36
N LEU A 58 -60.93 31.84 -16.40
CA LEU A 58 -61.31 31.99 -14.99
C LEU A 58 -62.48 32.97 -14.78
N ASP A 59 -62.68 33.92 -15.68
CA ASP A 59 -63.80 34.85 -15.70
C ASP A 59 -65.16 34.14 -15.89
N VAL A 60 -65.16 33.00 -16.57
CA VAL A 60 -66.37 32.18 -16.84
C VAL A 60 -66.76 31.32 -15.63
N VAL A 61 -65.81 31.00 -14.74
CA VAL A 61 -66.04 30.16 -13.54
C VAL A 61 -67.09 30.76 -12.62
N GLY A 62 -67.13 32.10 -12.47
CA GLY A 62 -68.16 32.77 -11.68
C GLY A 62 -69.55 32.83 -12.35
N ALA A 63 -69.59 32.65 -13.67
CA ALA A 63 -70.80 32.73 -14.50
C ALA A 63 -71.46 31.35 -14.73
N VAL A 64 -70.78 30.24 -14.41
CA VAL A 64 -71.35 28.88 -14.44
C VAL A 64 -71.53 28.39 -12.99
N PRO A 65 -72.72 27.90 -12.57
CA PRO A 65 -73.94 27.71 -13.36
C PRO A 65 -74.90 28.93 -13.36
N SER A 66 -74.47 30.09 -12.84
CA SER A 66 -75.37 31.20 -12.47
C SER A 66 -75.98 31.95 -13.66
N VAL A 67 -75.23 32.08 -14.76
CA VAL A 67 -75.60 32.75 -16.01
C VAL A 67 -75.66 31.75 -17.17
N PHE A 68 -74.74 30.79 -17.21
CA PHE A 68 -74.70 29.71 -18.18
C PHE A 68 -74.88 28.37 -17.47
N ASN A 69 -75.59 27.42 -18.10
CA ASN A 69 -75.83 26.10 -17.52
C ASN A 69 -74.59 25.20 -17.59
N SER A 70 -73.62 25.51 -18.47
CA SER A 70 -72.32 24.85 -18.49
C SER A 70 -71.20 25.65 -19.13
N TYR A 71 -69.96 25.22 -18.90
CA TYR A 71 -68.78 25.75 -19.59
C TYR A 71 -68.84 25.54 -21.10
N LEU A 72 -69.33 24.38 -21.55
CA LEU A 72 -69.58 24.12 -22.99
C LEU A 72 -70.61 25.11 -23.55
N GLN A 73 -71.69 25.40 -22.82
CA GLN A 73 -72.70 26.36 -23.27
C GLN A 73 -72.13 27.78 -23.38
N HIS A 74 -71.30 28.21 -22.44
CA HIS A 74 -70.61 29.49 -22.57
C HIS A 74 -69.76 29.54 -23.83
N PHE A 75 -69.00 28.46 -24.08
CA PHE A 75 -68.16 28.37 -25.25
C PHE A 75 -68.95 28.44 -26.56
N GLU A 76 -69.99 27.61 -26.70
CA GLU A 76 -70.86 27.56 -27.88
C GLU A 76 -71.54 28.91 -28.18
N LEU A 77 -71.96 29.64 -27.14
CA LEU A 77 -72.71 30.90 -27.31
C LEU A 77 -71.83 32.13 -27.47
N TYR A 78 -70.67 32.16 -26.83
CA TYR A 78 -69.81 33.35 -26.77
C TYR A 78 -68.35 33.01 -27.03
N GLY A 79 -67.82 31.96 -26.40
CA GLY A 79 -66.40 31.64 -26.45
C GLY A 79 -65.85 31.46 -27.87
N VAL A 80 -66.60 30.82 -28.77
CA VAL A 80 -66.18 30.67 -30.17
C VAL A 80 -66.06 32.03 -30.88
N THR A 81 -67.07 32.91 -30.74
CA THR A 81 -67.06 34.24 -31.36
C THR A 81 -66.07 35.22 -30.71
N GLU A 82 -65.72 34.98 -29.45
CA GLU A 82 -64.69 35.72 -28.72
C GLU A 82 -63.27 35.23 -29.08
N GLY A 83 -63.14 34.21 -29.93
CA GLY A 83 -61.85 33.63 -30.33
C GLY A 83 -61.17 32.83 -29.21
N ARG A 84 -61.92 32.37 -28.21
CA ARG A 84 -61.38 31.48 -27.16
C ARG A 84 -61.19 30.08 -27.75
N ALA A 85 -60.16 29.36 -27.31
CA ALA A 85 -59.98 27.95 -27.66
C ALA A 85 -60.91 27.05 -26.83
N PRO A 86 -61.31 25.84 -27.29
CA PRO A 86 -62.16 24.91 -26.55
C PRO A 86 -61.46 24.21 -25.37
N GLY A 87 -60.34 24.74 -24.88
CA GLY A 87 -59.56 24.25 -23.74
C GLY A 87 -58.43 23.28 -24.07
N ALA A 88 -58.37 22.78 -25.30
CA ALA A 88 -57.22 22.07 -25.85
C ALA A 88 -56.81 22.73 -27.18
N ASN A 89 -55.54 22.62 -27.58
CA ASN A 89 -55.03 23.07 -28.90
C ASN A 89 -55.52 22.15 -30.02
N THR A 90 -56.82 21.81 -30.02
CA THR A 90 -57.43 20.79 -30.87
C THR A 90 -58.37 21.38 -31.91
N PHE A 91 -58.67 22.67 -31.86
CA PHE A 91 -59.49 23.38 -32.85
C PHE A 91 -59.26 24.90 -32.85
N ASP A 92 -59.17 25.50 -34.04
CA ASP A 92 -59.15 26.96 -34.24
C ASP A 92 -60.27 27.37 -35.20
N GLU A 93 -61.20 28.21 -34.73
CA GLU A 93 -62.39 28.62 -35.49
C GLU A 93 -62.03 29.39 -36.78
N ALA A 94 -61.11 30.35 -36.69
CA ALA A 94 -60.79 31.23 -37.81
C ALA A 94 -60.07 30.48 -38.93
N ALA A 95 -59.10 29.63 -38.55
CA ALA A 95 -58.36 28.80 -39.47
C ALA A 95 -59.22 27.66 -40.04
N TYR A 96 -60.13 27.08 -39.25
CA TYR A 96 -61.06 26.08 -39.73
C TYR A 96 -61.99 26.63 -40.81
N LEU A 97 -62.57 27.82 -40.59
CA LEU A 97 -63.44 28.47 -41.57
C LEU A 97 -62.65 28.95 -42.81
N ALA A 98 -61.41 29.41 -42.64
CA ALA A 98 -60.55 29.77 -43.76
C ALA A 98 -60.19 28.58 -44.65
N ALA A 99 -59.96 27.40 -44.04
CA ALA A 99 -59.67 26.16 -44.76
C ALA A 99 -60.90 25.50 -45.38
N ASN A 100 -62.10 25.78 -44.87
CA ASN A 100 -63.37 25.17 -45.27
C ASN A 100 -64.39 26.24 -45.68
N THR A 101 -64.19 26.85 -46.86
CA THR A 101 -64.99 27.99 -47.32
C THR A 101 -66.49 27.68 -47.46
N ASP A 102 -66.84 26.43 -47.75
CA ASP A 102 -68.23 25.96 -47.79
C ASP A 102 -68.88 25.95 -46.40
N VAL A 103 -68.12 25.65 -45.35
CA VAL A 103 -68.55 25.76 -43.96
C VAL A 103 -68.65 27.24 -43.55
N ALA A 104 -67.70 28.08 -43.98
CA ALA A 104 -67.77 29.52 -43.76
C ALA A 104 -69.04 30.14 -44.37
N ASP A 105 -69.39 29.76 -45.60
CA ASP A 105 -70.64 30.18 -46.24
C ASP A 105 -71.88 29.65 -45.50
N ALA A 106 -71.82 28.41 -44.99
CA ALA A 106 -72.91 27.83 -44.20
C ALA A 106 -73.10 28.53 -42.84
N VAL A 107 -72.02 28.90 -42.16
CA VAL A 107 -72.05 29.69 -40.92
C VAL A 107 -72.57 31.11 -41.19
N ALA A 108 -72.11 31.76 -42.27
CA ALA A 108 -72.60 33.08 -42.68
C ALA A 108 -74.09 33.07 -43.06
N ALA A 109 -74.58 31.95 -43.62
CA ALA A 109 -76.00 31.73 -43.90
C ALA A 109 -76.83 31.33 -42.67
N GLY A 110 -76.19 31.16 -41.50
CA GLY A 110 -76.83 30.74 -40.25
C GLY A 110 -77.29 29.29 -40.22
N ILE A 111 -76.72 28.43 -41.09
CA ILE A 111 -76.99 26.98 -41.12
C ILE A 111 -76.30 26.30 -39.93
N PHE A 112 -75.09 26.75 -39.60
CA PHE A 112 -74.37 26.41 -38.37
C PHE A 112 -74.11 27.69 -37.58
N THR A 113 -74.11 27.58 -36.26
CA THR A 113 -73.83 28.69 -35.32
C THR A 113 -72.34 29.05 -35.34
N SER A 114 -71.47 28.06 -35.60
CA SER A 114 -70.02 28.23 -35.73
C SER A 114 -69.39 27.12 -36.57
N GLY A 115 -68.14 27.33 -36.99
CA GLY A 115 -67.28 26.30 -37.55
C GLY A 115 -67.02 25.17 -36.55
N TYR A 116 -66.90 25.49 -35.26
CA TYR A 116 -66.79 24.52 -34.17
C TYR A 116 -67.99 23.56 -34.13
N GLU A 117 -69.22 24.08 -34.24
CA GLU A 117 -70.42 23.24 -34.30
C GLU A 117 -70.38 22.28 -35.50
N HIS A 118 -70.02 22.79 -36.68
CA HIS A 118 -69.85 21.95 -37.86
C HIS A 118 -68.77 20.89 -37.66
N PHE A 119 -67.62 21.26 -37.10
CA PHE A 119 -66.50 20.35 -36.91
C PHE A 119 -66.84 19.22 -35.95
N VAL A 120 -67.46 19.54 -34.80
CA VAL A 120 -67.83 18.53 -33.81
C VAL A 120 -68.88 17.57 -34.37
N LEU A 121 -69.91 18.09 -35.06
CA LEU A 121 -71.03 17.27 -35.54
C LEU A 121 -70.74 16.51 -36.83
N TYR A 122 -69.92 17.07 -37.73
CA TYR A 122 -69.70 16.55 -39.09
C TYR A 122 -68.23 16.53 -39.49
N GLY A 123 -67.49 17.61 -39.27
CA GLY A 123 -66.14 17.80 -39.82
C GLY A 123 -65.13 16.74 -39.41
N GLN A 124 -65.20 16.23 -38.17
CA GLN A 124 -64.36 15.10 -37.71
C GLN A 124 -64.63 13.81 -38.51
N ALA A 125 -65.91 13.49 -38.76
CA ALA A 125 -66.29 12.32 -39.54
C ALA A 125 -66.01 12.48 -41.05
N GLU A 126 -66.00 13.72 -41.53
CA GLU A 126 -65.63 14.08 -42.90
C GLU A 126 -64.12 14.15 -43.14
N GLY A 127 -63.30 14.05 -42.08
CA GLY A 127 -61.83 14.12 -42.18
C GLY A 127 -61.29 15.52 -42.50
N ARG A 128 -62.04 16.59 -42.16
CA ARG A 128 -61.59 17.97 -42.40
C ARG A 128 -60.51 18.37 -41.38
N PRO A 129 -59.47 19.12 -41.79
CA PRO A 129 -58.46 19.63 -40.86
C PRO A 129 -59.11 20.57 -39.83
N ASN A 130 -58.74 20.45 -38.56
CA ASN A 130 -59.33 21.12 -37.40
C ASN A 130 -58.95 22.61 -37.23
N GLY A 131 -58.19 23.18 -38.17
CA GLY A 131 -57.74 24.57 -38.13
C GLY A 131 -56.51 24.84 -37.26
N VAL A 132 -56.06 23.89 -36.43
CA VAL A 132 -54.82 24.07 -35.66
C VAL A 132 -53.65 23.75 -36.56
N VAL A 133 -52.84 24.77 -36.87
CA VAL A 133 -51.46 24.56 -37.27
C VAL A 133 -50.70 24.37 -35.97
N ASP A 134 -50.01 23.25 -35.80
CA ASP A 134 -49.09 23.05 -34.68
C ASP A 134 -48.08 24.20 -34.70
N ASP A 135 -48.23 25.16 -33.77
CA ASP A 135 -47.48 26.41 -33.81
C ASP A 135 -46.06 26.26 -33.25
N GLY A 136 -45.68 25.05 -32.84
CA GLY A 136 -44.32 24.75 -32.40
C GLY A 136 -43.85 25.69 -31.29
N THR A 137 -44.73 26.08 -30.37
CA THR A 137 -44.34 26.97 -29.24
C THR A 137 -43.93 26.21 -27.97
N GLY A 138 -44.06 24.87 -27.96
CA GLY A 138 -43.45 23.97 -26.98
C GLY A 138 -43.01 22.68 -27.68
N GLY A 139 -41.92 22.07 -27.21
CA GLY A 139 -41.50 20.77 -27.74
C GLY A 139 -42.54 19.67 -27.48
N GLN A 140 -42.59 18.70 -28.38
CA GLN A 140 -43.55 17.60 -28.42
C GLN A 140 -43.16 16.53 -27.39
N THR A 141 -44.15 15.87 -26.79
CA THR A 141 -43.92 14.60 -26.10
C THR A 141 -44.56 13.46 -26.89
N PHE A 142 -43.76 12.51 -27.36
CA PHE A 142 -44.18 11.38 -28.18
C PHE A 142 -43.95 10.06 -27.44
N THR A 143 -44.96 9.19 -27.36
CA THR A 143 -44.83 7.88 -26.72
C THR A 143 -44.87 6.80 -27.79
N LEU A 144 -43.84 5.96 -27.84
CA LEU A 144 -43.71 4.89 -28.81
C LEU A 144 -44.76 3.78 -28.58
N THR A 145 -45.13 3.10 -29.65
CA THR A 145 -46.04 1.97 -29.69
C THR A 145 -45.29 0.72 -30.16
N THR A 146 -45.91 -0.46 -30.09
CA THR A 146 -45.27 -1.69 -30.60
C THR A 146 -45.31 -1.80 -32.13
N ASN A 147 -45.90 -0.83 -32.84
CA ASN A 147 -45.86 -0.77 -34.29
C ASN A 147 -44.65 0.06 -34.74
N GLN A 148 -44.42 0.14 -36.04
CA GLN A 148 -43.48 1.12 -36.59
C GLN A 148 -43.95 2.54 -36.26
N ASP A 149 -43.13 3.27 -35.52
CA ASP A 149 -43.30 4.69 -35.30
C ASP A 149 -42.36 5.51 -36.19
N ILE A 150 -42.87 6.63 -36.71
CA ILE A 150 -42.10 7.62 -37.46
C ILE A 150 -42.28 8.96 -36.76
N PHE A 151 -41.22 9.45 -36.12
CA PHE A 151 -41.19 10.75 -35.45
C PHE A 151 -40.18 11.67 -36.16
N ASN A 152 -40.65 12.86 -36.54
CA ASN A 152 -39.82 13.95 -37.04
C ASN A 152 -40.09 15.18 -36.17
N GLY A 153 -39.09 15.55 -35.38
CA GLY A 153 -39.17 16.62 -34.40
C GLY A 153 -38.98 18.00 -34.99
N GLY A 154 -39.26 18.99 -34.14
CA GLY A 154 -39.40 20.40 -34.49
C GLY A 154 -38.09 21.18 -34.36
N ALA A 155 -38.20 22.45 -33.97
CA ALA A 155 -37.06 23.32 -33.65
C ALA A 155 -36.88 23.54 -32.13
N ASN A 156 -37.65 22.81 -31.32
CA ASN A 156 -37.66 22.92 -29.86
C ASN A 156 -37.43 21.54 -29.26
N ALA A 157 -37.00 21.50 -28.00
CA ALA A 157 -36.71 20.29 -27.23
C ALA A 157 -37.91 19.32 -27.11
N ASP A 158 -37.91 18.27 -27.91
CA ASP A 158 -38.89 17.20 -27.95
C ASP A 158 -38.51 16.06 -26.96
N ILE A 159 -39.51 15.32 -26.45
CA ILE A 159 -39.34 14.18 -25.54
C ILE A 159 -40.01 12.95 -26.14
N ILE A 160 -39.23 11.94 -26.47
CA ILE A 160 -39.70 10.64 -26.95
C ILE A 160 -39.60 9.63 -25.82
N ARG A 161 -40.63 8.82 -25.60
CA ARG A 161 -40.70 7.84 -24.50
C ARG A 161 -40.98 6.44 -25.02
N GLY A 162 -40.17 5.47 -24.61
CA GLY A 162 -40.33 4.08 -24.99
C GLY A 162 -39.87 3.09 -23.92
N VAL A 163 -40.18 1.83 -24.18
CA VAL A 163 -39.76 0.64 -23.47
C VAL A 163 -38.95 -0.24 -24.43
N ALA A 164 -37.83 -0.76 -23.94
CA ALA A 164 -36.95 -1.67 -24.68
C ALA A 164 -36.63 -2.92 -23.84
N GLY A 165 -36.12 -3.98 -24.49
CA GLY A 165 -35.69 -5.20 -23.82
C GLY A 165 -36.44 -6.46 -24.28
N VAL A 166 -35.68 -7.47 -24.69
CA VAL A 166 -36.15 -8.65 -25.43
C VAL A 166 -36.45 -9.85 -24.53
N GLN A 167 -37.44 -10.69 -24.89
CA GLN A 167 -37.38 -12.15 -24.73
C GLN A 167 -36.88 -12.73 -26.07
N VAL A 168 -35.77 -13.49 -26.10
CA VAL A 168 -35.02 -13.86 -27.32
C VAL A 168 -35.94 -14.16 -28.52
N GLY A 169 -35.85 -13.34 -29.59
CA GLY A 169 -36.62 -13.50 -30.84
C GLY A 169 -37.86 -12.59 -31.03
N GLN A 170 -38.15 -11.67 -30.10
CA GLN A 170 -39.39 -10.86 -30.10
C GLN A 170 -39.17 -9.33 -30.07
N GLN A 171 -38.06 -8.83 -30.61
CA GLN A 171 -37.70 -7.40 -30.50
C GLN A 171 -38.77 -6.45 -31.08
N ASP A 172 -39.47 -6.88 -32.13
CA ASP A 172 -40.58 -6.16 -32.78
C ASP A 172 -41.87 -6.09 -31.92
N GLN A 173 -41.82 -6.54 -30.67
CA GLN A 173 -42.94 -6.45 -29.71
C GLN A 173 -42.69 -5.43 -28.58
N THR A 174 -41.52 -4.81 -28.53
CA THR A 174 -41.24 -3.68 -27.63
C THR A 174 -41.62 -2.37 -28.30
N THR A 175 -41.84 -1.30 -27.54
CA THR A 175 -42.23 -0.03 -28.15
C THR A 175 -41.04 0.68 -28.81
N LEU A 176 -39.79 0.44 -28.37
CA LEU A 176 -38.60 0.83 -29.15
C LEU A 176 -38.05 -0.41 -29.85
N ASN A 177 -38.31 -0.53 -31.14
CA ASN A 177 -38.01 -1.71 -31.95
C ASN A 177 -37.25 -1.37 -33.25
N SER A 178 -36.92 -2.41 -34.03
CA SER A 178 -36.08 -2.27 -35.23
C SER A 178 -36.74 -1.52 -36.40
N SER A 179 -38.05 -1.27 -36.33
CA SER A 179 -38.79 -0.60 -37.39
C SER A 179 -38.94 0.90 -37.17
N ASP A 180 -38.64 1.42 -35.98
CA ASP A 180 -38.85 2.82 -35.62
C ASP A 180 -37.85 3.76 -36.29
N ILE A 181 -38.33 4.93 -36.67
CA ILE A 181 -37.56 6.02 -37.27
C ILE A 181 -37.83 7.29 -36.47
N LEU A 182 -36.84 7.70 -35.69
CA LEU A 182 -36.90 8.82 -34.75
C LEU A 182 -35.86 9.87 -35.16
N ASP A 183 -36.31 11.09 -35.41
CA ASP A 183 -35.47 12.25 -35.67
C ASP A 183 -35.96 13.38 -34.76
N GLY A 184 -35.16 13.88 -33.82
CA GLY A 184 -35.54 14.99 -32.93
C GLY A 184 -35.60 16.35 -33.63
N GLY A 185 -35.00 16.48 -34.82
CA GLY A 185 -34.96 17.75 -35.52
C GLY A 185 -33.89 18.69 -34.95
N ALA A 186 -34.27 19.92 -34.60
CA ALA A 186 -33.40 20.88 -33.93
C ALA A 186 -33.96 21.18 -32.54
N GLY A 187 -33.08 21.37 -31.56
CA GLY A 187 -33.51 21.50 -30.18
C GLY A 187 -32.58 20.68 -29.28
N ASP A 188 -32.88 20.64 -27.99
CA ASP A 188 -32.24 19.71 -27.05
C ASP A 188 -33.21 18.54 -26.83
N ASP A 189 -33.19 17.57 -27.73
CA ASP A 189 -34.19 16.51 -27.80
C ASP A 189 -33.81 15.32 -26.90
N SER A 190 -34.81 14.68 -26.29
CA SER A 190 -34.63 13.60 -25.32
C SER A 190 -35.32 12.31 -25.74
N LEU A 191 -34.61 11.19 -25.73
CA LEU A 191 -35.19 9.85 -25.80
C LEU A 191 -35.09 9.17 -24.42
N VAL A 192 -36.23 8.89 -23.81
CA VAL A 192 -36.34 8.20 -22.52
C VAL A 192 -36.74 6.75 -22.75
N VAL A 193 -35.90 5.81 -22.32
CA VAL A 193 -36.08 4.38 -22.48
C VAL A 193 -36.11 3.69 -21.12
N ASN A 194 -37.17 2.92 -20.86
CA ASN A 194 -37.18 2.01 -19.72
C ASN A 194 -36.91 0.57 -20.18
N MET A 195 -35.90 -0.08 -19.60
CA MET A 195 -35.56 -1.47 -19.90
C MET A 195 -36.47 -2.43 -19.12
N THR A 196 -37.25 -3.25 -19.83
CA THR A 196 -38.10 -4.30 -19.24
C THR A 196 -37.63 -5.72 -19.55
N GLY A 197 -36.52 -5.87 -20.27
CA GLY A 197 -35.86 -7.16 -20.53
C GLY A 197 -34.34 -7.02 -20.55
N PRO A 198 -33.60 -8.15 -20.55
CA PRO A 198 -32.15 -8.14 -20.32
C PRO A 198 -31.32 -7.52 -21.45
N GLN A 199 -31.84 -7.38 -22.68
CA GLN A 199 -31.06 -6.89 -23.82
C GLN A 199 -31.91 -6.10 -24.81
N TYR A 200 -31.39 -4.94 -25.27
CA TYR A 200 -31.81 -4.24 -26.48
C TYR A 200 -30.69 -4.35 -27.52
N LEU A 201 -30.98 -4.97 -28.67
CA LEU A 201 -30.01 -5.27 -29.73
C LEU A 201 -30.01 -4.19 -30.83
N GLY A 202 -30.33 -2.93 -30.50
CA GLY A 202 -30.37 -1.84 -31.48
C GLY A 202 -31.41 -2.01 -32.60
N GLY A 203 -31.23 -1.26 -33.69
CA GLY A 203 -31.99 -1.41 -34.94
C GLY A 203 -33.00 -0.30 -35.25
N ALA A 204 -33.44 0.47 -34.25
CA ALA A 204 -34.17 1.71 -34.50
C ALA A 204 -33.25 2.73 -35.18
N THR A 205 -33.80 3.52 -36.10
CA THR A 205 -33.07 4.68 -36.65
C THR A 205 -33.30 5.86 -35.73
N VAL A 206 -32.26 6.34 -35.04
CA VAL A 206 -32.37 7.48 -34.10
C VAL A 206 -31.39 8.59 -34.49
N LYS A 207 -31.88 9.81 -34.70
CA LYS A 207 -31.09 10.97 -35.13
C LYS A 207 -31.46 12.21 -34.33
N ASN A 208 -30.49 13.12 -34.17
CA ASN A 208 -30.68 14.40 -33.50
C ASN A 208 -31.39 14.22 -32.15
N ILE A 209 -30.84 13.35 -31.31
CA ILE A 209 -31.28 13.15 -29.94
C ILE A 209 -30.09 13.49 -29.07
N GLU A 210 -30.16 14.62 -28.38
CA GLU A 210 -29.06 15.15 -27.56
C GLU A 210 -28.96 14.44 -26.22
N THR A 211 -30.10 14.03 -25.64
CA THR A 211 -30.17 13.30 -24.37
C THR A 211 -30.78 11.92 -24.56
N LEU A 212 -30.01 10.86 -24.29
CA LEU A 212 -30.51 9.50 -24.19
C LEU A 212 -30.58 9.10 -22.70
N GLN A 213 -31.78 8.97 -22.16
CA GLN A 213 -32.02 8.56 -20.77
C GLN A 213 -32.47 7.11 -20.72
N ILE A 214 -31.79 6.28 -19.95
CA ILE A 214 -32.06 4.85 -19.84
C ILE A 214 -32.18 4.46 -18.36
N GLY A 215 -33.34 3.91 -18.00
CA GLY A 215 -33.58 3.30 -16.69
C GLY A 215 -33.85 1.80 -16.81
N THR A 216 -33.84 1.09 -15.68
CA THR A 216 -34.27 -0.31 -15.57
C THR A 216 -34.99 -0.51 -14.24
N ASN A 217 -35.80 -1.56 -14.15
CA ASN A 217 -36.40 -2.03 -12.89
C ASN A 217 -36.19 -3.54 -12.69
N LEU A 218 -35.20 -4.10 -13.41
CA LEU A 218 -34.89 -5.52 -13.43
C LEU A 218 -33.95 -5.89 -12.27
N ALA A 219 -34.50 -5.98 -11.06
CA ALA A 219 -33.76 -6.44 -9.89
C ALA A 219 -33.62 -7.97 -9.92
N ASN A 220 -32.43 -8.53 -10.25
CA ASN A 220 -32.12 -9.99 -10.17
C ASN A 220 -30.62 -10.36 -10.44
N ASP A 221 -29.64 -9.47 -10.25
CA ASP A 221 -28.22 -9.65 -10.66
C ASP A 221 -27.98 -9.89 -12.17
N ALA A 222 -29.04 -10.08 -12.96
CA ALA A 222 -28.96 -10.34 -14.38
C ALA A 222 -28.58 -9.05 -15.12
N LEU A 223 -27.53 -9.15 -15.93
CA LEU A 223 -27.01 -8.08 -16.76
C LEU A 223 -28.09 -7.51 -17.71
N THR A 224 -28.38 -6.22 -17.61
CA THR A 224 -29.20 -5.48 -18.57
C THR A 224 -28.29 -4.74 -19.54
N ALA A 225 -28.46 -4.95 -20.85
CA ALA A 225 -27.62 -4.36 -21.88
C ALA A 225 -28.43 -3.55 -22.90
N PHE A 226 -28.00 -2.32 -23.19
CA PHE A 226 -28.50 -1.47 -24.26
C PHE A 226 -27.42 -1.29 -25.32
N ASP A 227 -27.61 -1.89 -26.50
CA ASP A 227 -26.71 -1.67 -27.63
C ASP A 227 -27.18 -0.46 -28.43
N MET A 228 -26.39 0.63 -28.42
CA MET A 228 -26.71 1.83 -29.18
C MET A 228 -26.59 1.60 -30.68
N ASN A 229 -25.62 0.78 -31.14
CA ASN A 229 -25.24 0.76 -32.55
C ASN A 229 -24.70 -0.60 -33.01
N VAL A 230 -25.61 -1.44 -33.53
CA VAL A 230 -25.27 -2.80 -33.99
C VAL A 230 -24.66 -2.85 -35.41
N ASN A 231 -24.96 -1.88 -36.29
CA ASN A 231 -24.45 -1.85 -37.66
C ASN A 231 -23.96 -0.44 -38.06
N GLN A 232 -22.72 -0.33 -38.55
CA GLN A 232 -22.15 0.94 -39.05
C GLN A 232 -22.89 1.41 -40.32
N GLY A 233 -23.37 2.67 -40.38
CA GLY A 233 -24.01 3.21 -41.59
C GLY A 233 -25.02 4.34 -41.35
N ALA A 234 -25.95 4.55 -42.29
CA ALA A 234 -26.91 5.67 -42.32
C ALA A 234 -28.02 5.63 -41.25
N PHE A 235 -28.03 4.58 -40.43
CA PHE A 235 -29.03 4.27 -39.39
C PHE A 235 -28.43 4.28 -37.99
N GLU A 236 -27.26 4.89 -37.84
CA GLU A 236 -26.54 5.03 -36.57
C GLU A 236 -27.24 6.02 -35.64
N VAL A 237 -27.27 5.70 -34.34
CA VAL A 237 -27.67 6.64 -33.29
C VAL A 237 -26.65 7.77 -33.25
N THR A 238 -27.08 8.98 -33.62
CA THR A 238 -26.21 10.16 -33.77
C THR A 238 -26.75 11.36 -33.01
N GLY A 239 -25.87 12.25 -32.59
CA GLY A 239 -26.24 13.51 -31.91
C GLY A 239 -26.31 13.42 -30.38
N VAL A 240 -26.09 12.24 -29.77
CA VAL A 240 -26.15 12.08 -28.31
C VAL A 240 -24.98 12.80 -27.63
N ASN A 241 -25.31 13.85 -26.89
CA ASN A 241 -24.39 14.66 -26.09
C ASN A 241 -24.40 14.23 -24.61
N THR A 242 -25.52 13.68 -24.14
CA THR A 242 -25.70 13.21 -22.76
C THR A 242 -26.34 11.83 -22.76
N LEU A 243 -25.70 10.90 -22.05
CA LEU A 243 -26.23 9.56 -21.79
C LEU A 243 -26.52 9.43 -20.29
N THR A 244 -27.79 9.41 -19.93
CA THR A 244 -28.23 9.36 -18.54
C THR A 244 -28.59 7.93 -18.12
N TYR A 245 -27.90 7.42 -17.11
CA TYR A 245 -28.26 6.23 -16.34
C TYR A 245 -29.22 6.70 -15.24
N ASP A 246 -30.51 6.45 -15.44
CA ASP A 246 -31.58 6.97 -14.60
C ASP A 246 -32.05 5.94 -13.58
N GLN A 247 -31.89 6.28 -12.29
CA GLN A 247 -32.28 5.46 -11.15
C GLN A 247 -31.70 4.05 -11.19
N ILE A 248 -30.39 3.91 -11.45
CA ILE A 248 -29.71 2.62 -11.35
C ILE A 248 -29.27 2.41 -9.90
N THR A 249 -30.07 1.61 -9.20
CA THR A 249 -30.01 1.38 -7.76
C THR A 249 -29.56 -0.05 -7.42
N THR A 250 -29.43 -0.36 -6.13
CA THR A 250 -28.94 -1.65 -5.62
C THR A 250 -29.53 -2.87 -6.34
N ASN A 251 -28.66 -3.81 -6.75
CA ASN A 251 -28.96 -5.01 -7.53
C ASN A 251 -29.36 -4.78 -9.01
N GLU A 252 -29.29 -3.55 -9.51
CA GLU A 252 -29.49 -3.22 -10.92
C GLU A 252 -28.14 -3.06 -11.64
N ARG A 253 -28.02 -3.68 -12.81
CA ARG A 253 -26.80 -3.63 -13.63
C ARG A 253 -27.15 -3.20 -15.05
N LEU A 254 -26.78 -1.98 -15.44
CA LEU A 254 -27.03 -1.44 -16.78
C LEU A 254 -25.73 -1.21 -17.55
N VAL A 255 -25.61 -1.82 -18.72
CA VAL A 255 -24.48 -1.65 -19.63
C VAL A 255 -24.94 -1.04 -20.94
N VAL A 256 -24.36 0.11 -21.30
CA VAL A 256 -24.58 0.75 -22.60
C VAL A 256 -23.39 0.46 -23.50
N GLN A 257 -23.64 -0.10 -24.68
CA GLN A 257 -22.61 -0.61 -25.58
C GLN A 257 -22.58 0.11 -26.91
N ASN A 258 -21.41 0.07 -27.56
CA ASN A 258 -21.17 0.65 -28.87
C ASN A 258 -21.50 2.15 -28.93
N VAL A 259 -21.15 2.86 -27.86
CA VAL A 259 -21.20 4.32 -27.80
C VAL A 259 -20.24 4.90 -28.85
N VAL A 260 -20.70 5.94 -29.54
CA VAL A 260 -19.97 6.57 -30.64
C VAL A 260 -19.63 7.99 -30.24
N PRO A 261 -18.34 8.36 -30.18
CA PRO A 261 -17.92 9.73 -29.93
C PRO A 261 -18.43 10.70 -30.99
N VAL A 262 -18.95 11.86 -30.58
CA VAL A 262 -19.43 12.90 -31.51
C VAL A 262 -18.28 13.65 -32.21
N ALA A 263 -17.04 13.56 -31.71
CA ALA A 263 -15.84 14.13 -32.31
C ALA A 263 -14.56 13.36 -31.92
N ALA A 264 -13.50 13.47 -32.72
CA ALA A 264 -12.18 12.93 -32.38
C ALA A 264 -11.48 13.80 -31.33
N GLY A 265 -11.06 13.21 -30.20
CA GLY A 265 -10.30 13.87 -29.13
C GLY A 265 -11.13 14.54 -28.02
N GLY A 266 -12.45 14.35 -28.00
CA GLY A 266 -13.31 14.74 -26.87
C GLY A 266 -14.44 13.73 -26.76
N VAL A 267 -14.47 12.93 -25.70
CA VAL A 267 -15.34 11.76 -25.64
C VAL A 267 -16.69 12.17 -25.04
N SER A 268 -17.57 12.61 -25.94
CA SER A 268 -19.00 12.76 -25.73
C SER A 268 -19.71 11.47 -26.18
N PRO A 269 -20.80 11.04 -25.56
CA PRO A 269 -21.62 11.79 -24.61
C PRO A 269 -21.01 11.90 -23.20
N THR A 270 -21.35 12.97 -22.49
CA THR A 270 -21.22 13.02 -21.03
C THR A 270 -22.10 11.92 -20.44
N LEU A 271 -21.53 11.08 -19.59
CA LEU A 271 -22.27 10.03 -18.88
C LEU A 271 -22.84 10.64 -17.60
N VAL A 272 -24.14 10.56 -17.38
CA VAL A 272 -24.78 11.08 -16.15
C VAL A 272 -25.36 9.91 -15.39
N TRP A 273 -24.85 9.61 -14.20
CA TRP A 273 -25.47 8.66 -13.29
C TRP A 273 -26.31 9.41 -12.26
N ALA A 274 -27.63 9.30 -12.40
CA ALA A 274 -28.57 10.07 -11.61
C ALA A 274 -29.48 9.17 -10.79
N ASN A 275 -29.31 9.23 -9.47
CA ASN A 275 -30.18 8.55 -8.51
C ASN A 275 -30.99 9.56 -7.68
N GLU A 276 -32.06 9.08 -7.07
CA GLU A 276 -32.75 9.81 -6.01
C GLU A 276 -31.88 9.86 -4.75
N ALA A 277 -31.90 10.99 -4.04
CA ALA A 277 -31.17 11.15 -2.80
C ALA A 277 -31.64 10.12 -1.74
N GLY A 278 -30.68 9.38 -1.17
CA GLY A 278 -30.96 8.31 -0.19
C GLY A 278 -31.14 6.92 -0.80
N SER A 279 -31.11 6.79 -2.14
CA SER A 279 -31.07 5.49 -2.81
C SER A 279 -29.64 5.00 -2.97
N ALA A 280 -29.38 3.77 -2.55
CA ALA A 280 -28.08 3.15 -2.76
C ALA A 280 -27.86 2.80 -4.24
N ALA A 281 -26.66 3.06 -4.73
CA ALA A 281 -26.29 2.95 -6.14
C ALA A 281 -26.10 1.49 -6.60
N GLY A 282 -26.52 1.18 -7.84
CA GLY A 282 -26.30 -0.10 -8.52
C GLY A 282 -24.97 -0.18 -9.29
N THR A 283 -24.94 -0.87 -10.43
CA THR A 283 -23.77 -0.93 -11.33
C THR A 283 -24.09 -0.29 -12.68
N ILE A 284 -23.20 0.57 -13.16
CA ILE A 284 -23.26 1.09 -14.54
C ILE A 284 -21.99 0.74 -15.32
N ALA A 285 -22.14 0.47 -16.62
CA ALA A 285 -20.99 0.29 -17.51
C ALA A 285 -21.21 0.89 -18.90
N THR A 286 -20.09 1.29 -19.54
CA THR A 286 -20.08 1.89 -20.88
C THR A 286 -18.99 1.27 -21.76
N THR A 287 -19.33 0.92 -23.00
CA THR A 287 -18.34 0.56 -24.03
C THR A 287 -18.42 1.46 -25.24
N TYR A 288 -17.25 1.82 -25.77
CA TYR A 288 -17.14 2.58 -27.01
C TYR A 288 -16.86 1.66 -28.19
N ARG A 289 -17.20 2.12 -29.39
CA ARG A 289 -16.77 1.45 -30.61
C ARG A 289 -15.25 1.60 -30.77
N GLN A 290 -14.49 0.50 -30.73
CA GLN A 290 -13.01 0.52 -30.66
C GLN A 290 -12.28 1.43 -31.67
N ALA A 291 -12.79 1.62 -32.90
CA ALA A 291 -12.12 2.43 -33.92
C ALA A 291 -12.16 3.96 -33.65
N THR A 292 -12.95 4.43 -32.69
CA THR A 292 -13.19 5.87 -32.45
C THR A 292 -12.43 6.46 -31.26
N ILE A 293 -11.73 5.64 -30.48
CA ILE A 293 -11.00 6.04 -29.24
C ILE A 293 -9.51 5.65 -29.32
N ALA A 294 -8.90 5.85 -30.49
CA ALA A 294 -7.50 5.54 -30.74
C ALA A 294 -6.67 6.83 -30.71
N GLY A 295 -6.18 7.20 -29.52
CA GLY A 295 -5.46 8.45 -29.30
C GLY A 295 -4.62 8.43 -28.02
N THR A 296 -4.10 9.60 -27.65
CA THR A 296 -3.40 9.85 -26.37
C THR A 296 -4.00 11.04 -25.62
N ALA A 297 -5.22 11.44 -25.99
CA ALA A 297 -5.88 12.66 -25.53
C ALA A 297 -7.38 12.44 -25.35
N ASP A 298 -7.81 11.20 -25.17
CA ASP A 298 -9.23 10.86 -25.03
C ASP A 298 -9.66 11.15 -23.58
N ASN A 299 -10.67 12.01 -23.40
CA ASN A 299 -11.25 12.40 -22.12
C ASN A 299 -12.75 12.07 -22.06
N GLN A 300 -13.19 11.31 -21.05
CA GLN A 300 -14.59 10.98 -20.81
C GLN A 300 -15.13 11.78 -19.64
N ALA A 301 -16.20 12.55 -19.88
CA ALA A 301 -16.92 13.25 -18.83
C ALA A 301 -17.98 12.36 -18.17
N VAL A 302 -18.06 12.38 -16.84
CA VAL A 302 -19.00 11.62 -16.02
C VAL A 302 -19.58 12.54 -14.95
N GLU A 303 -20.89 12.66 -14.84
CA GLU A 303 -21.57 13.31 -13.72
C GLU A 303 -22.12 12.24 -12.77
N LEU A 304 -21.76 12.34 -11.50
CA LEU A 304 -22.35 11.56 -10.41
C LEU A 304 -23.34 12.45 -9.66
N ARG A 305 -24.64 12.10 -9.72
CA ARG A 305 -25.71 12.86 -9.07
C ARG A 305 -26.45 11.97 -8.08
N ASN A 306 -26.21 12.21 -6.79
CA ASN A 306 -26.73 11.41 -5.67
C ASN A 306 -26.35 9.92 -5.73
N VAL A 307 -25.15 9.61 -6.19
CA VAL A 307 -24.60 8.25 -6.23
C VAL A 307 -23.98 7.93 -4.87
N ASP A 308 -24.69 7.18 -4.04
CA ASP A 308 -24.18 6.71 -2.74
C ASP A 308 -24.02 5.18 -2.75
N ALA A 309 -22.78 4.73 -2.74
CA ALA A 309 -22.42 3.32 -2.66
C ALA A 309 -22.59 2.80 -1.23
N ALA A 310 -23.49 1.83 -1.05
CA ALA A 310 -23.73 1.22 0.26
C ALA A 310 -22.49 0.46 0.77
N GLN A 311 -22.16 0.63 2.05
CA GLN A 311 -21.14 -0.13 2.78
C GLN A 311 -21.80 -0.83 3.99
N PRO A 312 -21.41 -2.06 4.37
CA PRO A 312 -20.34 -2.89 3.79
C PRO A 312 -20.85 -3.83 2.70
N LEU A 313 -20.02 -4.07 1.67
CA LEU A 313 -20.24 -5.10 0.67
C LEU A 313 -20.30 -6.49 1.35
N SER A 314 -21.50 -7.07 1.44
CA SER A 314 -21.61 -8.52 1.65
C SER A 314 -21.05 -9.23 0.41
N GLN A 315 -20.20 -10.25 0.59
CA GLN A 315 -19.59 -11.00 -0.50
C GLN A 315 -20.62 -11.32 -1.61
N GLY A 316 -20.50 -10.69 -2.78
CA GLY A 316 -21.25 -11.07 -3.99
C GLY A 316 -22.05 -10.01 -4.75
N THR A 317 -22.22 -8.78 -4.25
CA THR A 317 -22.96 -7.73 -4.97
C THR A 317 -22.00 -6.61 -5.44
N ASP A 318 -21.92 -6.33 -6.75
CA ASP A 318 -21.09 -5.26 -7.35
C ASP A 318 -21.81 -3.87 -7.31
N ASP A 319 -22.45 -3.51 -6.20
CA ASP A 319 -23.20 -2.24 -6.07
C ASP A 319 -22.27 -1.02 -5.89
N GLY A 320 -22.66 0.14 -6.42
CA GLY A 320 -21.86 1.38 -6.42
C GLY A 320 -20.73 1.42 -7.46
N THR A 321 -20.75 0.54 -8.46
CA THR A 321 -19.63 0.35 -9.39
C THR A 321 -19.82 1.16 -10.69
N LEU A 322 -18.81 1.95 -11.07
CA LEU A 322 -18.69 2.65 -12.36
C LEU A 322 -17.66 1.96 -13.25
N LEU A 323 -18.06 1.50 -14.44
CA LEU A 323 -17.16 0.83 -15.39
C LEU A 323 -17.10 1.55 -16.73
N ILE A 324 -15.89 1.93 -17.16
CA ILE A 324 -15.64 2.55 -18.45
C ILE A 324 -14.64 1.68 -19.21
N ALA A 325 -14.99 1.26 -20.43
CA ALA A 325 -14.10 0.46 -21.26
C ALA A 325 -12.79 1.22 -21.59
N GLY A 326 -11.72 0.48 -21.85
CA GLY A 326 -10.39 1.06 -22.11
C GLY A 326 -10.28 1.91 -23.36
N GLY A 327 -9.18 2.68 -23.43
CA GLY A 327 -8.87 3.67 -24.47
C GLY A 327 -9.15 5.11 -24.05
N MET A 328 -9.13 5.36 -22.73
CA MET A 328 -9.36 6.67 -22.12
C MET A 328 -8.10 7.07 -21.36
N GLU A 329 -7.48 8.19 -21.70
CA GLU A 329 -6.33 8.71 -20.95
C GLU A 329 -6.74 9.57 -19.76
N THR A 330 -7.87 10.28 -19.90
CA THR A 330 -8.46 11.14 -18.87
C THR A 330 -9.92 10.77 -18.59
N ILE A 331 -10.32 10.81 -17.33
CA ILE A 331 -11.73 10.81 -16.91
C ILE A 331 -11.98 12.08 -16.12
N THR A 332 -13.01 12.84 -16.48
CA THR A 332 -13.49 14.00 -15.73
C THR A 332 -14.75 13.61 -14.98
N ILE A 333 -14.76 13.71 -13.65
CA ILE A 333 -15.90 13.38 -12.79
C ILE A 333 -16.46 14.66 -12.18
N THR A 334 -17.68 15.02 -12.55
CA THR A 334 -18.46 16.08 -11.93
C THR A 334 -19.32 15.48 -10.81
N SER A 335 -19.07 15.85 -9.56
CA SER A 335 -19.84 15.42 -8.39
C SER A 335 -20.92 16.45 -8.05
N SER A 336 -22.18 16.07 -8.18
CA SER A 336 -23.34 16.95 -7.96
C SER A 336 -24.43 16.27 -7.13
N GLY A 337 -25.46 17.04 -6.76
CA GLY A 337 -26.66 16.52 -6.12
C GLY A 337 -26.95 17.16 -4.76
N THR A 338 -27.72 16.44 -3.94
CA THR A 338 -28.18 16.87 -2.61
C THR A 338 -27.75 15.93 -1.50
N VAL A 339 -26.99 14.87 -1.83
CA VAL A 339 -26.34 13.99 -0.85
C VAL A 339 -25.15 14.69 -0.22
N ALA A 340 -24.70 14.23 0.95
CA ALA A 340 -23.52 14.80 1.60
C ALA A 340 -22.23 14.57 0.78
N GLN A 341 -22.16 13.40 0.12
CA GLN A 341 -21.06 13.02 -0.75
C GLN A 341 -21.50 11.95 -1.75
N ASN A 342 -20.91 11.94 -2.92
CA ASN A 342 -20.98 10.82 -3.85
C ASN A 342 -19.87 9.80 -3.51
N THR A 343 -20.18 8.52 -3.52
CA THR A 343 -19.24 7.42 -3.25
C THR A 343 -19.36 6.34 -4.33
N LEU A 344 -18.25 5.67 -4.62
CA LEU A 344 -18.18 4.55 -5.56
C LEU A 344 -17.64 3.32 -4.83
N ASN A 345 -17.71 2.16 -5.45
CA ASN A 345 -17.09 0.93 -4.98
C ASN A 345 -16.31 0.26 -6.11
N ASN A 346 -15.22 -0.42 -5.77
CA ASN A 346 -14.49 -1.28 -6.69
C ASN A 346 -15.21 -2.61 -6.94
N VAL A 347 -14.85 -3.26 -8.05
CA VAL A 347 -15.35 -4.60 -8.43
C VAL A 347 -14.76 -5.67 -7.52
N GLN A 348 -15.59 -6.52 -6.86
CA GLN A 348 -15.14 -7.55 -5.92
C GLN A 348 -14.68 -8.88 -6.53
N ALA A 349 -15.07 -9.23 -7.76
CA ALA A 349 -14.73 -10.54 -8.33
C ALA A 349 -13.56 -10.52 -9.32
N VAL A 350 -12.55 -11.38 -9.09
CA VAL A 350 -11.34 -11.58 -9.92
C VAL A 350 -11.66 -11.99 -11.38
N ASN A 351 -12.90 -12.43 -11.66
CA ASN A 351 -13.42 -12.73 -13.00
C ASN A 351 -14.61 -11.82 -13.43
N ALA A 352 -14.98 -10.81 -12.63
CA ALA A 352 -16.10 -9.91 -12.91
C ALA A 352 -15.69 -8.59 -13.58
N GLY A 353 -14.40 -8.38 -13.83
CA GLY A 353 -13.97 -7.43 -14.86
C GLY A 353 -14.52 -7.78 -16.25
N VAL A 354 -15.25 -8.88 -16.42
CA VAL A 354 -15.91 -9.25 -17.67
C VAL A 354 -17.43 -9.04 -17.58
N LEU A 355 -17.94 -7.84 -17.89
CA LEU A 355 -19.37 -7.64 -18.14
C LEU A 355 -19.64 -7.78 -19.64
N ASN A 356 -20.59 -8.65 -19.99
CA ASN A 356 -20.92 -8.99 -21.38
C ASN A 356 -19.74 -9.45 -22.27
N GLY A 357 -18.72 -10.09 -21.70
CA GLY A 357 -17.53 -10.48 -22.46
C GLY A 357 -16.50 -9.36 -22.68
N VAL A 358 -16.75 -8.16 -22.16
CA VAL A 358 -15.83 -7.01 -22.23
C VAL A 358 -15.01 -6.93 -20.94
N ILE A 359 -13.69 -6.88 -21.08
CA ILE A 359 -12.74 -6.83 -19.98
C ILE A 359 -12.52 -5.36 -19.53
N TYR A 360 -12.86 -5.07 -18.27
CA TYR A 360 -12.76 -3.80 -17.55
C TYR A 360 -11.73 -3.87 -16.40
N ASN A 361 -10.68 -4.68 -16.55
CA ASN A 361 -9.59 -4.75 -15.57
C ASN A 361 -8.27 -4.22 -16.16
N ASP A 362 -7.34 -3.86 -15.28
CA ASP A 362 -5.97 -3.49 -15.65
C ASP A 362 -5.12 -4.77 -15.81
N VAL A 363 -5.44 -5.60 -16.81
CA VAL A 363 -4.57 -6.72 -17.22
C VAL A 363 -3.48 -6.24 -18.17
N GLY A 364 -2.67 -5.30 -17.69
CA GLY A 364 -1.32 -5.14 -18.24
C GLY A 364 -0.57 -6.47 -18.13
N THR A 365 0.37 -6.72 -19.04
CA THR A 365 1.16 -7.97 -19.12
C THR A 365 2.09 -8.25 -17.92
N GLY A 366 1.98 -7.50 -16.84
CA GLY A 366 2.65 -7.72 -15.56
C GLY A 366 1.62 -7.68 -14.44
N ASN A 367 1.74 -8.60 -13.48
CA ASN A 367 0.96 -8.75 -12.24
C ASN A 367 0.54 -7.43 -11.53
N ASN A 368 -0.41 -6.66 -12.06
CA ASN A 368 -0.91 -5.35 -11.56
C ASN A 368 -2.43 -5.36 -11.29
N ASN A 369 -2.98 -6.47 -10.78
CA ASN A 369 -4.41 -6.64 -10.55
C ASN A 369 -4.87 -5.86 -9.30
N VAL A 370 -5.00 -4.55 -9.43
CA VAL A 370 -5.39 -3.63 -8.35
C VAL A 370 -6.90 -3.35 -8.39
N ARG A 371 -7.55 -3.38 -7.23
CA ARG A 371 -8.97 -3.04 -7.06
C ARG A 371 -9.08 -1.55 -6.74
N ALA A 372 -9.62 -0.75 -7.66
CA ALA A 372 -9.86 0.68 -7.49
C ALA A 372 -11.25 1.03 -8.04
N ASP A 373 -11.83 2.16 -7.63
CA ASP A 373 -13.16 2.59 -8.07
C ASP A 373 -13.13 3.14 -9.48
N VAL A 374 -12.04 3.86 -9.82
CA VAL A 374 -11.81 4.40 -11.16
C VAL A 374 -10.68 3.62 -11.83
N LEU A 375 -11.07 2.82 -12.82
CA LEU A 375 -10.20 1.95 -13.62
C LEU A 375 -10.55 2.09 -15.11
N SER A 376 -9.56 1.89 -15.97
CA SER A 376 -9.70 1.76 -17.42
C SER A 376 -8.64 0.80 -17.93
N ASN A 377 -8.94 0.05 -18.99
CA ASN A 377 -8.04 -0.95 -19.55
C ASN A 377 -6.81 -0.28 -20.22
N GLY A 378 -5.78 -0.03 -19.41
CA GLY A 378 -4.38 0.21 -19.80
C GLY A 378 -3.98 1.63 -20.24
N THR A 379 -4.90 2.60 -20.30
CA THR A 379 -4.61 3.94 -20.88
C THR A 379 -4.79 5.10 -19.91
N LEU A 380 -5.60 4.93 -18.85
CA LEU A 380 -5.90 6.00 -17.91
C LEU A 380 -4.67 6.43 -17.11
N THR A 381 -4.40 7.73 -17.16
CA THR A 381 -3.26 8.37 -16.47
C THR A 381 -3.69 9.59 -15.65
N LYS A 382 -4.84 10.21 -15.97
CA LYS A 382 -5.34 11.40 -15.27
C LYS A 382 -6.82 11.27 -14.89
N VAL A 383 -7.16 11.72 -13.69
CA VAL A 383 -8.56 11.94 -13.26
C VAL A 383 -8.73 13.43 -12.92
N VAL A 384 -9.79 14.04 -13.42
CA VAL A 384 -10.17 15.42 -13.08
C VAL A 384 -11.45 15.36 -12.24
N LEU A 385 -11.49 16.09 -11.13
CA LEU A 385 -12.65 16.18 -10.25
C LEU A 385 -13.18 17.61 -10.26
N GLU A 386 -14.50 17.75 -10.40
CA GLU A 386 -15.20 19.04 -10.42
C GLU A 386 -16.54 18.93 -9.68
N GLY A 387 -17.09 20.04 -9.19
CA GLY A 387 -18.45 20.08 -8.63
C GLY A 387 -18.55 20.57 -7.19
N ASP A 388 -19.79 20.59 -6.71
CA ASP A 388 -20.21 21.23 -5.45
C ASP A 388 -20.63 20.24 -4.36
N THR A 389 -20.55 18.94 -4.67
CA THR A 389 -20.86 17.85 -3.75
C THR A 389 -19.59 17.06 -3.48
N ALA A 390 -19.27 16.77 -2.21
CA ALA A 390 -18.04 16.06 -1.87
C ALA A 390 -17.97 14.69 -2.58
N ILE A 391 -16.78 14.21 -2.88
CA ILE A 391 -16.56 12.90 -3.47
C ILE A 391 -15.68 12.04 -2.57
N GLY A 392 -16.06 10.78 -2.39
CA GLY A 392 -15.49 9.90 -1.38
C GLY A 392 -15.89 10.29 0.05
N ARG A 393 -15.52 9.43 0.98
CA ARG A 393 -15.81 9.51 2.41
C ARG A 393 -14.56 9.13 3.18
N VAL A 394 -14.04 10.09 3.93
CA VAL A 394 -12.95 9.83 4.87
C VAL A 394 -13.45 9.00 6.05
N ALA A 395 -12.57 8.22 6.67
CA ALA A 395 -12.87 7.52 7.90
C ALA A 395 -13.27 8.53 9.00
N GLY A 396 -14.44 8.31 9.62
CA GLY A 396 -14.81 9.02 10.84
C GLY A 396 -14.09 8.45 12.06
N VAL A 397 -14.07 9.20 13.16
CA VAL A 397 -13.59 8.71 14.48
C VAL A 397 -14.40 7.47 14.88
N VAL A 398 -13.79 6.29 14.79
CA VAL A 398 -14.40 5.06 15.30
C VAL A 398 -14.43 5.16 16.82
N SER A 399 -15.60 4.90 17.41
CA SER A 399 -15.86 5.09 18.85
C SER A 399 -14.70 4.67 19.75
N ALA A 400 -14.51 5.45 20.83
CA ALA A 400 -13.71 5.29 22.06
C ALA A 400 -13.03 3.95 22.42
N THR A 401 -13.52 2.82 21.91
CA THR A 401 -13.14 1.47 22.35
C THR A 401 -12.24 0.72 21.37
N ASN A 402 -12.12 1.15 20.11
CA ASN A 402 -11.43 0.35 19.08
C ASN A 402 -10.32 1.09 18.32
N GLY A 403 -10.13 2.40 18.54
CA GLY A 403 -9.11 3.19 17.84
C GLY A 403 -9.22 3.11 16.31
N LEU A 404 -8.42 3.91 15.61
CA LEU A 404 -8.19 3.71 14.19
C LEU A 404 -7.00 2.76 14.04
N THR A 405 -7.24 1.50 14.39
CA THR A 405 -6.30 0.39 14.21
C THR A 405 -7.11 -0.71 13.56
N ASN A 406 -7.21 -0.75 12.23
CA ASN A 406 -6.55 -1.83 11.49
C ASN A 406 -6.53 -1.55 9.98
N ARG A 407 -5.41 -1.09 9.42
CA ARG A 407 -5.00 -1.53 8.08
C ARG A 407 -3.97 -2.64 8.27
N VAL A 408 -4.40 -3.81 8.75
CA VAL A 408 -3.54 -5.00 8.65
C VAL A 408 -3.43 -5.26 7.16
N TRP A 409 -2.24 -4.97 6.61
CA TRP A 409 -1.77 -5.63 5.40
C TRP A 409 -1.87 -7.11 5.72
N ALA A 410 -2.93 -7.78 5.26
CA ALA A 410 -3.15 -9.18 5.57
C ALA A 410 -1.86 -9.92 5.23
N ALA A 411 -1.20 -10.45 6.26
CA ALA A 411 -0.01 -11.29 6.16
C ALA A 411 -0.38 -12.66 5.57
N SER A 412 -1.04 -12.65 4.42
CA SER A 412 -1.19 -13.79 3.55
C SER A 412 -0.49 -13.47 2.22
N PRO A 413 0.81 -13.75 2.12
CA PRO A 413 1.48 -13.90 0.83
C PRO A 413 0.79 -14.95 -0.07
N ALA A 414 -0.10 -15.76 0.48
CA ALA A 414 -0.77 -16.86 -0.20
C ALA A 414 -2.01 -16.45 -1.03
N ALA A 415 -2.46 -15.19 -0.98
CA ALA A 415 -3.64 -14.77 -1.74
C ALA A 415 -3.44 -13.58 -2.69
N GLY A 416 -2.39 -12.77 -2.60
CA GLY A 416 -2.16 -11.66 -3.54
C GLY A 416 -3.34 -10.68 -3.68
N LEU A 417 -4.26 -10.64 -2.70
CA LEU A 417 -5.45 -9.79 -2.71
C LEU A 417 -5.13 -8.53 -1.93
N VAL A 418 -4.88 -7.44 -2.66
CA VAL A 418 -4.92 -6.08 -2.10
C VAL A 418 -6.40 -5.83 -1.78
N ASP A 419 -6.75 -5.75 -0.49
CA ASP A 419 -8.13 -5.50 -0.07
C ASP A 419 -8.53 -4.08 -0.52
N GLY A 420 -9.76 -3.96 -1.02
CA GLY A 420 -10.25 -2.82 -1.82
C GLY A 420 -10.41 -1.50 -1.04
N ASP A 421 -11.14 -0.56 -1.65
CA ASP A 421 -11.67 0.74 -1.18
C ASP A 421 -12.07 0.84 0.32
N LEU A 422 -12.19 -0.26 1.04
CA LEU A 422 -12.62 -0.35 2.43
C LEU A 422 -11.81 0.44 3.48
N GLY A 423 -10.70 1.09 3.11
CA GLY A 423 -9.88 1.81 4.08
C GLY A 423 -9.60 0.96 5.33
N LEU A 424 -9.46 1.61 6.49
CA LEU A 424 -9.33 0.94 7.79
C LEU A 424 -10.57 0.05 8.10
N THR A 425 -10.43 -1.27 8.25
CA THR A 425 -11.54 -2.15 8.70
C THR A 425 -11.39 -2.43 10.20
N THR A 426 -12.45 -2.32 11.01
CA THR A 426 -13.14 -3.49 11.59
C THR A 426 -14.51 -3.10 12.18
N ALA A 427 -15.44 -2.68 11.31
CA ALA A 427 -16.89 -2.68 11.57
C ALA A 427 -17.56 -1.47 12.27
N ALA A 428 -17.11 -0.23 12.07
CA ALA A 428 -17.97 0.95 12.32
C ALA A 428 -17.62 2.12 11.39
N SER A 429 -18.64 2.72 10.75
CA SER A 429 -18.60 4.00 10.00
C SER A 429 -17.44 4.18 8.98
N SER A 430 -17.20 3.16 8.16
CA SER A 430 -16.02 2.99 7.32
C SER A 430 -15.80 4.08 6.26
N SER A 431 -14.52 4.45 6.08
CA SER A 431 -14.01 5.14 4.90
C SER A 431 -14.52 4.48 3.60
N ASN A 432 -14.73 5.28 2.57
CA ASN A 432 -14.94 4.88 1.18
C ASN A 432 -14.30 5.99 0.33
N LEU A 433 -13.00 5.88 0.08
CA LEU A 433 -12.26 6.95 -0.62
C LEU A 433 -12.35 6.69 -2.11
N LEU A 434 -12.43 7.73 -2.94
CA LEU A 434 -12.33 7.54 -4.38
C LEU A 434 -10.92 7.04 -4.74
N SER A 435 -10.81 5.74 -4.95
CA SER A 435 -9.56 5.07 -5.27
C SER A 435 -9.35 5.02 -6.78
N VAL A 436 -8.13 5.36 -7.21
CA VAL A 436 -7.74 5.35 -8.63
C VAL A 436 -6.74 4.24 -8.92
N GLY A 437 -6.81 3.66 -10.12
CA GLY A 437 -5.92 2.59 -10.55
C GLY A 437 -4.44 2.97 -10.57
N SER A 438 -3.55 1.98 -10.43
CA SER A 438 -2.09 2.16 -10.26
C SER A 438 -1.31 2.83 -11.41
N ARG A 439 -1.98 3.14 -12.53
CA ARG A 439 -1.43 3.86 -13.70
C ARG A 439 -1.76 5.34 -13.67
N VAL A 440 -2.72 5.75 -12.85
CA VAL A 440 -3.12 7.15 -12.69
C VAL A 440 -1.99 7.86 -11.95
N THR A 441 -1.39 8.82 -12.64
CA THR A 441 -0.29 9.64 -12.13
C THR A 441 -0.76 11.03 -11.72
N GLU A 442 -2.00 11.42 -12.05
CA GLU A 442 -2.53 12.75 -11.69
C GLU A 442 -4.01 12.68 -11.30
N ILE A 443 -4.35 13.27 -10.15
CA ILE A 443 -5.71 13.68 -9.80
C ILE A 443 -5.70 15.21 -9.72
N ASP A 444 -6.61 15.83 -10.45
CA ASP A 444 -6.74 17.29 -10.55
C ASP A 444 -8.14 17.71 -10.07
N ALA A 445 -8.23 18.18 -8.83
CA ALA A 445 -9.46 18.62 -8.18
C ALA A 445 -9.54 20.16 -8.02
N THR A 446 -8.70 20.91 -8.74
CA THR A 446 -8.59 22.38 -8.60
C THR A 446 -9.89 23.16 -8.84
N THR A 447 -10.90 22.54 -9.46
CA THR A 447 -12.22 23.19 -9.68
C THR A 447 -13.33 22.65 -8.77
N MET A 448 -13.01 21.74 -7.84
CA MET A 448 -13.94 21.30 -6.81
C MET A 448 -14.17 22.43 -5.80
N THR A 449 -15.44 22.70 -5.48
CA THR A 449 -15.80 23.60 -4.37
C THR A 449 -16.16 22.82 -3.10
N ALA A 450 -16.19 21.49 -3.17
CA ALA A 450 -16.43 20.57 -2.06
C ALA A 450 -15.27 19.58 -1.94
N ALA A 451 -15.18 18.87 -0.81
CA ALA A 451 -14.03 18.01 -0.51
C ALA A 451 -13.85 16.85 -1.51
N ALA A 452 -12.62 16.67 -1.97
CA ALA A 452 -12.13 15.53 -2.74
C ALA A 452 -11.36 14.57 -1.82
N ASN A 453 -11.94 13.40 -1.56
CA ASN A 453 -11.37 12.38 -0.68
C ASN A 453 -10.90 11.17 -1.51
N VAL A 454 -9.60 11.08 -1.77
CA VAL A 454 -9.02 10.23 -2.81
C VAL A 454 -7.88 9.33 -2.32
N ARG A 455 -7.58 8.27 -3.08
CA ARG A 455 -6.43 7.38 -2.84
C ARG A 455 -5.75 6.94 -4.13
N PHE A 456 -4.43 7.06 -4.18
CA PHE A 456 -3.60 6.43 -5.20
C PHE A 456 -3.24 5.01 -4.78
N THR A 457 -3.64 4.03 -5.58
CA THR A 457 -3.36 2.61 -5.29
C THR A 457 -1.99 2.19 -5.81
N ALA A 458 -1.19 1.48 -5.00
CA ALA A 458 0.11 0.98 -5.45
C ALA A 458 -0.02 -0.22 -6.40
N LYS A 459 1.02 -0.43 -7.21
CA LYS A 459 1.16 -1.64 -8.04
C LYS A 459 1.36 -2.87 -7.16
N THR A 460 0.76 -4.00 -7.57
CA THR A 460 0.91 -5.28 -6.86
C THR A 460 2.31 -5.87 -6.95
N ASP A 461 3.09 -5.52 -7.98
CA ASP A 461 4.50 -5.90 -8.11
C ASP A 461 5.45 -5.12 -7.18
N GLY A 462 4.96 -4.11 -6.47
CA GLY A 462 5.77 -3.27 -5.60
C GLY A 462 6.59 -2.20 -6.32
N ALA A 463 6.35 -1.95 -7.61
CA ALA A 463 7.02 -0.86 -8.32
C ALA A 463 6.41 0.50 -7.95
N ALA A 464 7.28 1.51 -7.78
CA ALA A 464 6.88 2.88 -7.50
C ALA A 464 6.13 3.54 -8.69
N THR A 465 5.22 4.45 -8.37
CA THR A 465 4.53 5.32 -9.33
C THR A 465 4.55 6.73 -8.79
N ASN A 466 5.17 7.66 -9.51
CA ASN A 466 5.14 9.06 -9.10
C ASN A 466 3.76 9.64 -9.40
N VAL A 467 3.19 10.36 -8.45
CA VAL A 467 1.81 10.85 -8.51
C VAL A 467 1.72 12.33 -8.22
N THR A 468 0.71 12.98 -8.79
CA THR A 468 0.38 14.38 -8.59
C THR A 468 -1.05 14.52 -8.08
N PHE A 469 -1.25 15.28 -7.02
CA PHE A 469 -2.57 15.64 -6.50
C PHE A 469 -2.70 17.16 -6.47
N LYS A 470 -3.85 17.68 -6.88
CA LYS A 470 -4.19 19.10 -6.75
C LYS A 470 -5.57 19.22 -6.11
N GLY A 471 -5.66 19.80 -4.93
CA GLY A 471 -6.90 20.06 -4.20
C GLY A 471 -7.69 21.26 -4.72
N GLY A 472 -8.88 21.47 -4.15
CA GLY A 472 -9.88 22.49 -4.51
C GLY A 472 -10.01 23.61 -3.47
N GLU A 473 -11.25 24.08 -3.23
CA GLU A 473 -11.54 25.16 -2.26
C GLU A 473 -11.95 24.66 -0.85
N ALA A 474 -12.17 23.37 -0.69
CA ALA A 474 -12.61 22.75 0.55
C ALA A 474 -11.51 21.83 1.09
N GLY A 475 -11.58 21.49 2.39
CA GLY A 475 -10.60 20.57 2.98
C GLY A 475 -10.65 19.18 2.34
N ASP A 476 -9.60 18.85 1.61
CA ASP A 476 -9.40 17.64 0.84
C ASP A 476 -8.58 16.60 1.59
N TYR A 477 -8.69 15.34 1.15
CA TYR A 477 -7.96 14.23 1.75
C TYR A 477 -7.34 13.36 0.65
N ALA A 478 -6.02 13.20 0.66
CA ALA A 478 -5.31 12.40 -0.33
C ALA A 478 -4.38 11.36 0.31
N GLU A 479 -4.54 10.10 -0.09
CA GLU A 479 -3.70 8.98 0.36
C GLU A 479 -2.65 8.54 -0.68
N PHE A 480 -1.42 8.33 -0.20
CA PHE A 480 -0.25 7.93 -1.00
C PHE A 480 0.42 6.67 -0.43
N GLU A 481 0.86 5.77 -1.33
CA GLU A 481 1.46 4.48 -0.96
C GLU A 481 2.89 4.25 -1.45
N LEU A 482 3.18 4.42 -2.76
CA LEU A 482 4.51 4.13 -3.33
C LEU A 482 4.92 5.02 -4.52
N GLY A 483 6.07 5.69 -4.42
CA GLY A 483 6.63 6.64 -5.39
C GLY A 483 6.65 8.09 -4.89
N ASN A 484 7.28 8.98 -5.66
CA ASN A 484 7.37 10.40 -5.29
C ASN A 484 6.02 11.10 -5.52
N VAL A 485 5.65 11.96 -4.59
CA VAL A 485 4.39 12.70 -4.54
C VAL A 485 4.63 14.18 -4.85
N THR A 486 3.78 14.76 -5.67
CA THR A 486 3.64 16.21 -5.84
C THR A 486 2.21 16.60 -5.49
N ALA A 487 1.98 17.21 -4.33
CA ALA A 487 0.64 17.54 -3.86
C ALA A 487 0.50 19.03 -3.52
N THR A 488 -0.60 19.64 -3.95
CA THR A 488 -0.98 21.01 -3.60
C THR A 488 -2.42 21.01 -3.07
N GLY A 489 -2.70 21.51 -1.86
CA GLY A 489 -4.05 21.54 -1.31
C GLY A 489 -4.91 22.70 -1.82
N ASN A 490 -4.30 23.86 -2.05
CA ASN A 490 -4.92 25.13 -2.45
C ASN A 490 -5.64 25.85 -1.30
N ALA A 491 -6.92 25.61 -1.06
CA ALA A 491 -7.63 26.27 0.04
C ALA A 491 -8.49 25.26 0.79
N GLY A 492 -8.58 25.40 2.10
CA GLY A 492 -9.26 24.43 2.95
C GLY A 492 -8.30 23.81 3.94
N ALA A 493 -8.80 22.99 4.85
CA ALA A 493 -7.94 22.23 5.76
C ALA A 493 -7.68 20.86 5.13
N ASP A 494 -6.57 20.75 4.42
CA ASP A 494 -6.20 19.60 3.59
C ASP A 494 -5.40 18.56 4.39
N THR A 495 -5.48 17.30 3.99
CA THR A 495 -4.73 16.20 4.63
C THR A 495 -4.01 15.34 3.60
N PHE A 496 -2.68 15.26 3.72
CA PHE A 496 -1.81 14.42 2.90
C PHE A 496 -1.34 13.21 3.71
N ALA A 497 -1.88 12.04 3.43
CA ALA A 497 -1.67 10.83 4.21
C ALA A 497 -0.73 9.83 3.51
N PHE A 498 0.39 9.51 4.15
CA PHE A 498 1.40 8.57 3.67
C PHE A 498 1.30 7.21 4.39
N ILE A 499 1.32 6.12 3.62
CA ILE A 499 0.99 4.78 4.10
C ILE A 499 2.17 3.83 3.93
N THR A 500 2.60 3.20 5.02
CA THR A 500 3.69 2.22 4.99
C THR A 500 3.19 0.83 4.58
N ARG A 501 3.80 0.18 3.59
CA ARG A 501 3.35 -1.16 3.13
C ARG A 501 3.78 -2.33 4.02
N ALA A 502 4.84 -2.20 4.80
CA ALA A 502 5.37 -3.26 5.67
C ALA A 502 6.20 -2.69 6.83
N ALA A 503 6.36 -3.47 7.90
CA ALA A 503 7.31 -3.16 8.98
C ALA A 503 8.76 -3.16 8.47
N GLY A 504 9.64 -2.35 9.08
CA GLY A 504 11.05 -2.22 8.68
C GLY A 504 11.32 -1.31 7.48
N VAL A 505 10.28 -0.76 6.83
CA VAL A 505 10.43 0.27 5.80
C VAL A 505 10.66 1.63 6.47
N THR A 506 11.75 2.30 6.11
CA THR A 506 12.06 3.66 6.59
C THR A 506 11.47 4.71 5.66
N ASN A 507 10.86 5.74 6.23
CA ASN A 507 10.24 6.91 5.58
C ASN A 507 9.05 6.64 4.65
N SER A 508 8.61 5.39 4.53
CA SER A 508 7.53 5.02 3.61
C SER A 508 7.80 5.59 2.20
N THR A 509 6.87 6.37 1.66
CA THR A 509 7.00 7.15 0.43
C THR A 509 7.50 8.57 0.61
N TYR A 510 7.42 9.12 1.82
CA TYR A 510 7.72 10.52 2.05
C TYR A 510 9.23 10.73 2.26
N GLY A 511 9.89 11.39 1.33
CA GLY A 511 11.29 11.74 1.39
C GLY A 511 11.64 12.97 0.55
N SER A 512 12.93 13.18 0.29
CA SER A 512 13.44 14.38 -0.42
C SER A 512 12.97 14.51 -1.87
N GLY A 513 12.38 13.46 -2.44
CA GLY A 513 11.82 13.46 -3.79
C GLY A 513 10.38 14.00 -3.87
N ASP A 514 9.73 14.21 -2.73
CA ASP A 514 8.35 14.67 -2.63
C ASP A 514 8.29 16.20 -2.64
N THR A 515 7.12 16.74 -2.98
CA THR A 515 6.80 18.17 -2.96
C THR A 515 5.38 18.32 -2.45
N ILE A 516 5.22 18.96 -1.30
CA ILE A 516 3.92 19.12 -0.63
C ILE A 516 3.72 20.60 -0.36
N ASP A 517 2.59 21.13 -0.79
CA ASP A 517 2.16 22.50 -0.53
C ASP A 517 0.74 22.44 0.06
N GLY A 518 0.57 22.79 1.33
CA GLY A 518 -0.75 22.82 1.96
C GLY A 518 -1.67 23.81 1.26
N GLY A 519 -1.26 25.07 1.20
CA GLY A 519 -2.07 26.14 0.62
C GLY A 519 -2.55 27.08 1.72
N ASP A 520 -3.75 27.61 1.56
CA ASP A 520 -4.45 28.43 2.55
C ASP A 520 -5.32 27.55 3.44
N GLY A 521 -5.00 27.41 4.73
CA GLY A 521 -5.86 26.67 5.65
C GLY A 521 -5.10 26.07 6.80
N ALA A 522 -5.65 25.02 7.43
CA ALA A 522 -5.00 24.32 8.53
C ALA A 522 -4.63 22.92 8.06
N ASP A 523 -3.47 22.79 7.42
CA ASP A 523 -3.14 21.62 6.61
C ASP A 523 -2.31 20.59 7.38
N THR A 524 -2.60 19.32 7.11
CA THR A 524 -2.04 18.18 7.84
C THR A 524 -1.19 17.29 6.94
N LEU A 525 0.07 17.07 7.35
CA LEU A 525 0.92 16.00 6.84
C LEU A 525 0.84 14.81 7.80
N LEU A 526 0.20 13.73 7.35
CA LEU A 526 -0.04 12.52 8.14
C LEU A 526 0.88 11.38 7.69
N LEU A 527 1.72 10.89 8.59
CA LEU A 527 2.74 9.89 8.29
C LEU A 527 2.49 8.60 9.09
N GLY A 528 2.51 7.46 8.40
CA GLY A 528 2.45 6.15 9.05
C GLY A 528 1.07 5.76 9.56
N MET A 529 -0.01 6.17 8.86
CA MET A 529 -1.40 6.01 9.31
C MET A 529 -1.78 4.61 9.85
N ASN A 530 -1.11 3.57 9.36
CA ASN A 530 -1.35 2.19 9.75
C ASN A 530 -0.60 1.73 11.02
N GLY A 531 0.14 2.60 11.71
CA GLY A 531 0.86 2.22 12.93
C GLY A 531 2.17 1.46 12.66
N VAL A 532 2.71 1.52 11.44
CA VAL A 532 3.81 0.66 10.97
C VAL A 532 4.89 1.49 10.28
N GLY A 533 6.14 1.06 10.40
CA GLY A 533 7.30 1.66 9.74
C GLY A 533 8.07 2.62 10.65
N THR A 534 9.26 3.00 10.18
CA THR A 534 10.13 3.97 10.86
C THR A 534 10.15 5.25 10.04
N TYR A 535 10.01 6.42 10.66
CA TYR A 535 10.12 7.71 9.98
C TYR A 535 11.27 8.52 10.56
N THR A 536 12.38 8.59 9.83
CA THR A 536 13.55 9.42 10.12
C THR A 536 13.54 10.65 9.21
N LEU A 537 13.06 11.77 9.74
CA LEU A 537 12.81 13.00 8.97
C LEU A 537 13.67 14.14 9.48
N SER A 538 14.23 14.90 8.55
CA SER A 538 15.10 16.03 8.82
C SER A 538 14.79 17.19 7.87
N THR A 539 15.64 18.22 7.90
CA THR A 539 15.62 19.30 6.91
C THR A 539 15.65 18.81 5.46
N THR A 540 16.22 17.63 5.21
CA THR A 540 16.36 17.08 3.85
C THR A 540 15.03 16.56 3.31
N GLU A 541 14.24 15.86 4.14
CA GLU A 541 12.94 15.33 3.73
C GLU A 541 11.91 16.46 3.61
N PHE A 542 11.92 17.43 4.53
CA PHE A 542 11.00 18.57 4.53
C PHE A 542 11.35 19.69 3.53
N GLN A 543 12.44 19.58 2.77
CA GLN A 543 12.98 20.69 1.97
C GLN A 543 12.01 21.28 0.93
N ASN A 544 11.05 20.48 0.46
CA ASN A 544 10.03 20.88 -0.51
C ASN A 544 8.62 20.81 0.09
N THR A 545 8.50 21.04 1.40
CA THR A 545 7.22 21.07 2.13
C THR A 545 6.92 22.48 2.60
N THR A 546 5.76 23.01 2.20
CA THR A 546 5.28 24.37 2.53
C THR A 546 3.80 24.33 2.90
N GLY A 547 3.32 25.33 3.65
CA GLY A 547 1.90 25.46 3.99
C GLY A 547 1.35 24.36 4.90
N ILE A 548 2.19 23.55 5.55
CA ILE A 548 1.73 22.53 6.49
C ILE A 548 1.75 23.09 7.91
N ASP A 549 0.63 23.00 8.61
CA ASP A 549 0.49 23.46 10.00
C ASP A 549 0.55 22.31 11.01
N VAL A 550 0.14 21.11 10.60
CA VAL A 550 0.01 19.95 11.48
C VAL A 550 0.88 18.81 10.94
N LEU A 551 1.87 18.39 11.73
CA LEU A 551 2.61 17.15 11.49
C LEU A 551 2.06 16.05 12.39
N ASP A 552 1.43 15.05 11.78
CA ASP A 552 0.77 13.95 12.47
C ASP A 552 1.56 12.64 12.24
N LEU A 553 2.15 12.12 13.32
CA LEU A 553 3.14 11.03 13.29
C LEU A 553 2.55 9.77 13.92
N ARG A 554 2.50 8.70 13.13
CA ARG A 554 1.89 7.42 13.53
C ARG A 554 2.70 6.19 13.15
N GLY A 555 3.90 6.37 12.58
CA GLY A 555 4.81 5.25 12.37
C GLY A 555 5.21 4.61 13.70
N ALA A 556 5.54 3.32 13.69
CA ALA A 556 5.94 2.60 14.89
C ALA A 556 7.09 3.29 15.63
N VAL A 557 8.01 3.90 14.87
CA VAL A 557 9.14 4.68 15.39
C VAL A 557 9.25 5.96 14.56
N ASN A 558 9.27 7.12 15.20
CA ASN A 558 9.42 8.41 14.52
C ASN A 558 10.61 9.18 15.12
N THR A 559 11.56 9.59 14.29
CA THR A 559 12.69 10.45 14.64
C THR A 559 12.64 11.67 13.72
N VAL A 560 12.23 12.82 14.23
CA VAL A 560 11.92 14.01 13.42
C VAL A 560 12.73 15.20 13.91
N THR A 561 13.47 15.86 13.02
CA THR A 561 14.04 17.19 13.30
C THR A 561 13.20 18.26 12.64
N VAL A 562 12.64 19.16 13.46
CA VAL A 562 11.79 20.25 13.01
C VAL A 562 12.63 21.51 12.90
N SER A 563 12.70 22.05 11.70
CA SER A 563 13.51 23.22 11.39
C SER A 563 12.70 24.50 11.40
N SER A 564 13.39 25.62 11.64
CA SER A 564 12.79 26.95 11.53
C SER A 564 12.08 27.19 10.20
N THR A 565 12.61 26.66 9.09
CA THR A 565 12.01 26.82 7.74
C THR A 565 10.65 26.13 7.63
N LEU A 566 10.50 24.95 8.22
CA LEU A 566 9.23 24.22 8.21
C LEU A 566 8.17 24.96 9.03
N VAL A 567 8.55 25.44 10.22
CA VAL A 567 7.65 26.20 11.11
C VAL A 567 7.25 27.55 10.51
N ASP A 568 8.18 28.27 9.88
CA ASP A 568 7.87 29.54 9.20
C ASP A 568 7.04 29.35 7.93
N GLY A 569 6.98 28.13 7.40
CA GLY A 569 6.17 27.76 6.25
C GLY A 569 4.70 27.49 6.58
N ALA A 570 4.35 27.35 7.86
CA ALA A 570 2.98 27.25 8.34
C ALA A 570 2.27 28.61 8.27
N ASP A 571 1.00 28.63 7.87
CA ASP A 571 0.23 29.85 7.63
C ASP A 571 -1.01 29.98 8.54
N ALA A 572 -1.49 28.89 9.14
CA ALA A 572 -2.52 28.88 10.18
C ALA A 572 -1.94 28.82 11.61
N GLY A 573 -1.31 29.92 12.02
CA GLY A 573 -1.02 30.17 13.42
C GLY A 573 0.24 29.47 13.91
N LYS A 574 0.10 28.41 14.73
CA LYS A 574 1.22 27.76 15.42
C LYS A 574 1.34 26.33 14.92
N PHE A 575 2.53 25.96 14.46
CA PHE A 575 2.82 24.61 13.97
C PHE A 575 2.58 23.58 15.09
N GLU A 576 1.73 22.59 14.82
CA GLU A 576 1.34 21.52 15.75
C GLU A 576 2.00 20.20 15.35
N ILE A 577 2.43 19.43 16.35
CA ILE A 577 2.98 18.09 16.18
C ILE A 577 2.15 17.14 17.05
N HIS A 578 1.69 16.07 16.44
CA HIS A 578 0.80 15.09 17.05
C HIS A 578 1.39 13.69 16.98
N THR A 579 1.37 13.00 18.11
CA THR A 579 1.62 11.55 18.20
C THR A 579 0.40 10.82 18.81
N ASP A 580 -0.68 11.56 19.12
CA ASP A 580 -1.91 11.05 19.74
C ASP A 580 -2.91 10.45 18.74
N ARG A 581 -3.67 9.41 19.16
CA ARG A 581 -4.69 8.81 18.30
C ARG A 581 -5.97 9.62 18.20
N VAL A 582 -6.09 10.37 17.12
CA VAL A 582 -7.31 10.45 16.28
C VAL A 582 -6.90 10.80 14.87
N VAL A 583 -7.45 10.12 13.84
CA VAL A 583 -7.41 10.63 12.45
C VAL A 583 -8.09 12.01 12.43
N ARG A 584 -7.27 13.06 12.34
CA ARG A 584 -7.72 14.45 12.21
C ARG A 584 -8.16 14.68 10.77
N THR A 585 -9.32 14.15 10.43
CA THR A 585 -9.98 14.44 9.14
C THR A 585 -11.15 15.40 9.32
N ALA A 586 -11.30 15.99 10.51
CA ALA A 586 -12.29 16.98 10.85
C ALA A 586 -11.73 18.02 11.86
N VAL A 587 -12.29 19.23 11.80
CA VAL A 587 -11.84 20.46 12.49
C VAL A 587 -11.96 20.42 14.03
N ASP A 588 -12.74 19.51 14.62
CA ASP A 588 -12.91 19.43 16.08
C ASP A 588 -12.83 17.99 16.58
N ASN A 589 -11.71 17.65 17.24
CA ASN A 589 -11.51 16.33 17.81
C ASN A 589 -11.43 16.36 19.36
N ALA A 590 -12.57 16.21 20.02
CA ALA A 590 -12.69 16.30 21.47
C ALA A 590 -12.75 14.94 22.20
N LEU A 591 -12.54 13.81 21.52
CA LEU A 591 -12.80 12.47 22.07
C LEU A 591 -11.66 11.48 21.78
N ASN A 592 -10.47 11.71 22.33
CA ASN A 592 -9.56 10.62 22.69
C ASN A 592 -9.88 10.21 24.14
N PRO A 593 -10.60 9.10 24.41
CA PRO A 593 -10.84 8.67 25.77
C PRO A 593 -9.60 7.92 26.28
N ALA A 594 -9.00 8.46 27.33
CA ALA A 594 -7.88 7.91 28.10
C ALA A 594 -8.11 6.50 28.74
N ALA A 595 -9.07 5.69 28.26
CA ALA A 595 -9.58 4.51 28.96
C ALA A 595 -10.15 3.40 28.04
N GLY A 596 -9.48 3.07 26.92
CA GLY A 596 -9.86 1.97 26.01
C GLY A 596 -8.91 0.77 26.09
N THR A 597 -9.45 -0.44 26.27
CA THR A 597 -8.69 -1.70 26.50
C THR A 597 -8.04 -2.34 25.25
N THR A 598 -7.77 -1.57 24.19
CA THR A 598 -7.40 -2.09 22.85
C THR A 598 -6.30 -1.28 22.14
N ASN A 599 -5.63 -0.35 22.83
CA ASN A 599 -4.80 0.67 22.19
C ASN A 599 -3.34 0.28 21.88
N GLY A 600 -3.00 -1.01 21.92
CA GLY A 600 -1.61 -1.51 21.94
C GLY A 600 -0.71 -1.16 20.74
N THR A 601 -1.20 -0.48 19.71
CA THR A 601 -0.35 0.07 18.62
C THR A 601 0.08 1.53 18.87
N GLU A 602 -0.60 2.31 19.74
CA GLU A 602 -0.22 3.71 20.08
C GLU A 602 0.73 3.66 21.27
N ASP A 603 0.36 2.84 22.25
CA ASP A 603 1.21 2.48 23.39
C ASP A 603 2.59 1.95 22.93
N ALA A 604 2.67 1.35 21.73
CA ALA A 604 3.93 0.85 21.16
C ALA A 604 4.71 1.88 20.32
N LEU A 605 4.21 3.11 20.13
CA LEU A 605 4.90 4.14 19.36
C LEU A 605 6.06 4.70 20.16
N VAL A 606 7.18 4.93 19.48
CA VAL A 606 8.34 5.62 20.04
C VAL A 606 8.67 6.83 19.19
N ASN A 607 8.64 8.02 19.79
CA ASN A 607 8.82 9.28 19.09
C ASN A 607 10.00 10.05 19.66
N VAL A 608 10.86 10.57 18.79
CA VAL A 608 11.96 11.48 19.11
C VAL A 608 11.79 12.73 18.25
N ILE A 609 11.41 13.84 18.88
CA ILE A 609 11.17 15.12 18.21
C ILE A 609 12.28 16.09 18.58
N ASN A 610 13.17 16.37 17.64
CA ASN A 610 14.25 17.32 17.81
C ASN A 610 13.85 18.72 17.33
N LEU A 611 13.84 19.66 18.27
CA LEU A 611 13.43 21.05 18.07
C LEU A 611 14.61 22.03 18.18
N THR A 612 15.85 21.54 18.26
CA THR A 612 17.05 22.39 18.42
C THR A 612 17.34 23.27 17.20
N ASP A 613 16.73 22.98 16.04
CA ASP A 613 16.86 23.78 14.81
C ASP A 613 15.84 24.94 14.73
N LEU A 614 15.09 25.18 15.81
CA LEU A 614 14.20 26.33 15.93
C LEU A 614 14.93 27.57 16.42
N SER A 615 14.55 28.73 15.89
CA SER A 615 14.99 30.01 16.45
C SER A 615 14.26 30.32 17.76
N GLY A 616 14.90 31.08 18.66
CA GLY A 616 14.34 31.39 19.98
C GLY A 616 13.07 32.25 20.00
N SER A 617 12.53 32.65 18.85
CA SER A 617 11.26 33.36 18.73
C SER A 617 10.10 32.50 18.19
N GLN A 618 10.38 31.29 17.71
CA GLN A 618 9.37 30.40 17.14
C GLN A 618 8.72 29.54 18.23
N GLY A 619 7.47 29.17 18.01
CA GLY A 619 6.69 28.33 18.92
C GLY A 619 6.09 27.13 18.19
N VAL A 620 6.18 25.96 18.82
CA VAL A 620 5.56 24.71 18.37
C VAL A 620 4.65 24.18 19.47
N LYS A 621 3.53 23.57 19.07
CA LYS A 621 2.61 22.89 19.98
C LYS A 621 2.78 21.40 19.79
N PHE A 622 3.27 20.72 20.82
CA PHE A 622 3.41 19.27 20.83
C PHE A 622 2.30 18.66 21.68
N VAL A 623 1.61 17.68 21.11
CA VAL A 623 0.59 16.89 21.81
C VAL A 623 0.93 15.42 21.65
N GLY A 624 1.45 14.87 22.75
CA GLY A 624 1.84 13.48 22.87
C GLY A 624 0.67 12.52 23.12
N GLY A 625 0.92 11.24 22.84
CA GLY A 625 -0.06 10.16 22.88
C GLY A 625 -0.01 9.34 24.18
N SER A 626 -0.24 8.03 24.06
CA SER A 626 0.02 7.04 25.11
C SER A 626 1.30 6.22 24.92
N GLY A 627 2.03 6.45 23.81
CA GLY A 627 3.34 5.86 23.54
C GLY A 627 4.47 6.62 24.24
N SER A 628 5.72 6.36 23.87
CA SER A 628 6.89 7.06 24.43
C SER A 628 7.26 8.29 23.61
N ASP A 629 7.15 9.49 24.17
CA ASP A 629 7.49 10.74 23.50
C ASP A 629 8.74 11.42 24.10
N ARG A 630 9.80 11.57 23.30
CA ARG A 630 11.03 12.26 23.67
C ARG A 630 11.18 13.56 22.87
N LEU A 631 11.18 14.69 23.55
CA LEU A 631 11.43 16.00 22.94
C LEU A 631 12.86 16.45 23.22
N VAL A 632 13.61 16.82 22.18
CA VAL A 632 14.98 17.32 22.29
C VAL A 632 14.99 18.82 22.03
N LEU A 633 15.55 19.56 22.98
CA LEU A 633 15.44 21.00 23.11
C LEU A 633 16.81 21.59 23.46
N ASP A 634 17.01 22.86 23.15
CA ASP A 634 18.11 23.68 23.66
C ASP A 634 17.53 24.94 24.32
N ASN A 635 18.39 25.87 24.75
CA ASN A 635 17.94 27.12 25.37
C ASN A 635 17.12 28.02 24.42
N ALA A 636 17.27 27.89 23.09
CA ALA A 636 16.50 28.69 22.15
C ALA A 636 15.11 28.08 21.91
N ALA A 637 15.06 26.77 21.68
CA ALA A 637 13.85 26.01 21.43
C ALA A 637 12.94 25.96 22.67
N PHE A 638 13.51 25.90 23.87
CA PHE A 638 12.74 25.93 25.11
C PHE A 638 12.41 27.37 25.48
N ASN A 639 11.33 27.91 24.89
CA ASN A 639 10.90 29.29 25.10
C ASN A 639 9.38 29.40 25.36
N GLN A 640 8.94 30.58 25.80
CA GLN A 640 7.55 30.92 26.15
C GLN A 640 6.51 30.75 25.02
N ASN A 641 6.91 30.61 23.75
CA ASN A 641 5.99 30.36 22.65
C ASN A 641 5.72 28.87 22.44
N MET A 642 6.37 27.97 23.18
CA MET A 642 6.14 26.52 23.13
C MET A 642 4.92 26.10 23.97
N GLU A 643 4.24 25.04 23.53
CA GLU A 643 3.24 24.31 24.33
C GLU A 643 3.56 22.83 24.21
N LEU A 644 4.00 22.21 25.29
CA LEU A 644 4.53 20.86 25.28
C LEU A 644 3.68 20.00 26.21
N ASN A 645 3.06 18.96 25.66
CA ASN A 645 2.27 18.01 26.42
C ASN A 645 2.74 16.59 26.06
N GLY A 646 3.32 15.85 27.00
CA GLY A 646 3.79 14.48 26.76
C GLY A 646 2.64 13.48 26.52
N GLY A 647 1.41 13.80 26.97
CA GLY A 647 0.23 13.00 26.63
C GLY A 647 -0.46 12.41 27.85
N THR A 648 -0.98 11.19 27.71
CA THR A 648 -1.74 10.52 28.79
C THR A 648 -1.10 9.20 29.19
N GLU A 649 -0.82 9.07 30.48
CA GLU A 649 -0.40 7.80 31.07
C GLU A 649 -1.57 6.79 31.17
N GLU A 650 -1.26 5.53 30.86
CA GLU A 650 -2.20 4.40 30.75
C GLU A 650 -3.04 4.18 32.04
N THR A 651 -4.29 3.73 31.89
CA THR A 651 -5.13 3.26 33.00
C THR A 651 -5.46 1.76 32.98
N SER A 652 -4.96 0.96 32.02
CA SER A 652 -5.52 -0.37 31.77
C SER A 652 -4.61 -1.48 31.19
N VAL A 653 -3.70 -1.99 32.03
CA VAL A 653 -3.22 -3.38 32.11
C VAL A 653 -2.67 -4.01 30.82
N GLY A 654 -1.40 -3.73 30.51
CA GLY A 654 -0.72 -4.30 29.33
C GLY A 654 0.75 -4.71 29.42
N ASN A 655 1.50 -4.58 30.52
CA ASN A 655 2.91 -5.06 30.61
C ASN A 655 3.85 -4.61 29.45
N VAL A 656 3.58 -3.50 28.75
CA VAL A 656 4.57 -2.89 27.87
C VAL A 656 5.52 -2.11 28.80
N ALA A 657 6.76 -2.58 28.90
CA ALA A 657 7.78 -1.91 29.67
C ALA A 657 8.39 -0.81 28.78
N GLY A 658 8.22 0.48 29.14
CA GLY A 658 8.91 1.55 28.43
C GLY A 658 8.14 2.84 28.15
N ASP A 659 6.84 2.93 28.46
CA ASP A 659 6.03 4.09 28.06
C ASP A 659 6.26 5.28 29.01
N TYR A 660 7.06 6.25 28.56
CA TYR A 660 7.38 7.47 29.30
C TYR A 660 7.69 8.63 28.35
N ASP A 661 7.42 9.84 28.81
CA ASP A 661 7.64 11.07 28.10
C ASP A 661 8.76 11.88 28.75
N THR A 662 9.72 12.31 27.94
CA THR A 662 10.89 13.03 28.46
C THR A 662 11.23 14.27 27.65
N LEU A 663 11.64 15.29 28.40
CA LEU A 663 12.29 16.47 27.84
C LEU A 663 13.80 16.24 27.92
N THR A 664 14.50 16.37 26.81
CA THR A 664 15.96 16.39 26.78
C THR A 664 16.46 17.76 26.42
N VAL A 665 17.31 18.31 27.29
CA VAL A 665 17.84 19.66 27.12
C VAL A 665 19.36 19.57 26.94
N ILE A 666 19.83 20.18 25.84
CA ILE A 666 21.23 20.14 25.43
C ILE A 666 21.94 21.43 25.85
N ASP A 667 23.19 21.28 26.32
CA ASP A 667 24.14 22.36 26.62
C ASP A 667 23.64 23.37 27.67
N ASN A 668 24.40 24.45 27.89
CA ASN A 668 24.27 25.41 29.00
C ASN A 668 22.91 26.17 29.07
N ALA A 669 21.82 25.46 29.36
CA ALA A 669 20.47 25.99 29.36
C ALA A 669 20.09 26.60 30.71
N VAL A 670 19.36 27.71 30.63
CA VAL A 670 18.66 28.34 31.73
C VAL A 670 17.17 28.10 31.50
N LEU A 671 16.58 27.16 32.22
CA LEU A 671 15.15 26.89 32.19
C LEU A 671 14.50 27.65 33.33
N ASP A 672 14.00 28.84 33.03
CA ASP A 672 13.30 29.67 34.00
C ASP A 672 11.81 29.29 34.12
N ARG A 673 11.09 29.97 35.01
CA ARG A 673 9.65 29.75 35.19
C ARG A 673 8.83 29.88 33.92
N THR A 674 9.20 30.79 33.01
CA THR A 674 8.44 31.04 31.78
C THR A 674 8.63 29.94 30.77
N ASP A 675 9.84 29.40 30.70
CA ASP A 675 10.21 28.27 29.87
C ASP A 675 9.33 27.06 30.24
N ILE A 676 9.35 26.65 31.51
CA ILE A 676 8.70 25.39 31.93
C ILE A 676 7.19 25.52 32.17
N ALA A 677 6.62 26.72 32.12
CA ALA A 677 5.20 26.95 32.43
C ALA A 677 4.26 26.22 31.47
N ASN A 678 4.71 25.96 30.24
CA ASN A 678 3.91 25.36 29.18
C ASN A 678 4.25 23.89 28.92
N ALA A 679 4.98 23.23 29.85
CA ALA A 679 5.31 21.81 29.78
C ALA A 679 4.49 21.00 30.81
N SER A 680 3.74 20.00 30.34
CA SER A 680 2.88 19.16 31.17
C SER A 680 2.92 17.69 30.75
N ASN A 681 2.59 16.78 31.68
CA ASN A 681 2.58 15.33 31.47
C ASN A 681 3.89 14.79 30.88
N PHE A 682 5.03 15.23 31.41
CA PHE A 682 6.33 14.60 31.20
C PHE A 682 6.82 13.99 32.51
N GLU A 683 7.48 12.85 32.44
CA GLU A 683 7.91 12.08 33.61
C GLU A 683 9.35 12.42 34.01
N GLY A 684 10.13 12.93 33.05
CA GLY A 684 11.55 13.21 33.28
C GLY A 684 12.15 14.32 32.44
N LEU A 685 13.21 14.91 32.99
CA LEU A 685 14.10 15.86 32.35
C LEU A 685 15.51 15.26 32.25
N VAL A 686 15.97 15.01 31.03
CA VAL A 686 17.29 14.47 30.71
C VAL A 686 18.20 15.63 30.28
N LEU A 687 19.34 15.79 30.97
CA LEU A 687 20.33 16.81 30.65
C LEU A 687 21.52 16.16 29.93
N VAL A 688 21.95 16.73 28.82
CA VAL A 688 23.07 16.21 28.01
C VAL A 688 23.97 17.33 27.50
N GLU A 689 25.21 17.01 27.18
CA GLU A 689 26.18 17.93 26.59
C GLU A 689 26.57 17.53 25.16
N SER A 690 26.73 18.50 24.26
CA SER A 690 27.18 18.26 22.88
C SER A 690 28.71 18.22 22.73
N GLY A 691 29.44 18.65 23.76
CA GLY A 691 30.90 18.83 23.75
C GLY A 691 31.67 17.97 24.76
N THR A 692 32.95 18.29 24.96
CA THR A 692 33.88 17.61 25.90
C THR A 692 34.33 18.52 27.04
N GLY A 693 33.54 19.54 27.37
CA GLY A 693 33.93 20.56 28.32
C GLY A 693 32.76 20.93 29.22
N ASN A 694 33.09 21.22 30.48
CA ASN A 694 32.08 21.32 31.54
C ASN A 694 30.91 22.24 31.19
N THR A 695 29.71 21.71 31.32
CA THR A 695 28.44 22.42 31.11
C THR A 695 27.79 22.79 32.42
N THR A 696 26.96 23.84 32.36
CA THR A 696 26.21 24.37 33.49
C THR A 696 24.74 24.54 33.14
N PHE A 697 23.87 23.91 33.91
CA PHE A 697 22.41 24.05 33.79
C PHE A 697 21.85 24.84 34.97
N SER A 698 20.85 25.68 34.71
CA SER A 698 20.07 26.37 35.74
C SER A 698 18.59 26.09 35.54
N LEU A 699 17.94 25.47 36.53
CA LEU A 699 16.55 25.03 36.46
C LEU A 699 15.74 25.72 37.55
N GLU A 700 14.60 26.32 37.23
CA GLU A 700 13.65 26.85 38.22
C GLU A 700 12.46 25.91 38.40
N MET A 701 12.44 25.09 39.46
CA MET A 701 11.32 24.16 39.71
C MET A 701 10.15 24.86 40.39
N THR A 702 9.03 24.96 39.69
CA THR A 702 7.82 25.66 40.16
C THR A 702 6.77 24.70 40.71
N GLU A 703 5.88 25.22 41.57
CA GLU A 703 4.73 24.47 42.06
C GLU A 703 3.83 24.01 40.90
N ALA A 704 3.59 24.89 39.92
CA ALA A 704 2.74 24.61 38.78
C ALA A 704 3.31 23.49 37.89
N PHE A 705 4.62 23.56 37.58
CA PHE A 705 5.29 22.54 36.78
C PHE A 705 5.21 21.16 37.44
N LEU A 706 5.53 21.07 38.74
CA LEU A 706 5.48 19.80 39.44
C LEU A 706 4.04 19.25 39.52
N LEU A 707 3.03 20.12 39.66
CA LEU A 707 1.62 19.71 39.64
C LEU A 707 1.18 19.16 38.28
N ALA A 708 1.68 19.73 37.18
CA ALA A 708 1.35 19.35 35.81
C ALA A 708 2.03 18.06 35.33
N ASN A 709 3.15 17.67 35.96
CA ASN A 709 4.02 16.58 35.50
C ASN A 709 4.12 15.41 36.49
N THR A 710 3.37 15.43 37.59
CA THR A 710 3.28 14.29 38.52
C THR A 710 1.82 14.09 38.97
N LYS A 711 1.55 13.07 39.78
CA LYS A 711 0.27 12.83 40.47
C LYS A 711 0.47 12.89 41.99
N ALA A 712 -0.63 13.05 42.73
CA ALA A 712 -0.59 13.09 44.20
C ALA A 712 -0.56 11.68 44.85
N SER A 713 -0.69 10.63 44.05
CA SER A 713 -0.65 9.23 44.45
C SER A 713 -0.05 8.41 43.32
N ASP A 714 0.82 7.48 43.69
CA ASP A 714 1.42 6.48 42.81
C ASP A 714 0.34 5.48 42.40
N LEU A 715 0.11 5.32 41.10
CA LEU A 715 -0.83 4.30 40.62
C LEU A 715 -0.20 2.92 40.85
N VAL A 716 -1.05 1.90 41.03
CA VAL A 716 -0.57 0.55 41.40
C VAL A 716 0.25 -0.02 40.23
N PHE A 717 1.38 -0.68 40.49
CA PHE A 717 2.26 -1.38 39.52
C PHE A 717 1.59 -2.20 38.39
N ALA A 718 0.29 -2.48 38.47
CA ALA A 718 -0.49 -3.15 37.42
C ALA A 718 -1.04 -2.18 36.36
N THR A 719 -0.88 -0.86 36.53
CA THR A 719 -1.42 0.18 35.64
C THR A 719 -0.36 1.10 35.02
N THR A 720 0.77 1.37 35.69
CA THR A 720 1.91 2.16 35.15
C THR A 720 3.24 1.50 35.58
N SER A 721 4.28 1.60 34.74
CA SER A 721 5.60 0.98 35.00
C SER A 721 6.58 1.88 35.78
N ILE A 722 6.20 3.15 35.97
CA ILE A 722 6.96 4.22 36.61
C ILE A 722 6.27 4.71 37.89
N ASN A 723 6.92 5.57 38.68
CA ASN A 723 6.32 6.17 39.86
C ASN A 723 5.72 7.54 39.55
N ASP A 724 4.39 7.63 39.42
CA ASP A 724 3.67 8.86 39.06
C ASP A 724 3.90 10.04 40.02
N THR A 725 4.42 9.80 41.23
CA THR A 725 4.66 10.85 42.24
C THR A 725 6.06 11.47 42.15
N VAL A 726 6.94 10.94 41.30
CA VAL A 726 8.34 11.33 41.19
C VAL A 726 8.61 11.91 39.81
N PHE A 727 9.07 13.15 39.75
CA PHE A 727 9.66 13.74 38.54
C PHE A 727 11.17 13.53 38.56
N GLN A 728 11.73 12.88 37.54
CA GLN A 728 13.15 12.56 37.51
C GLN A 728 13.96 13.61 36.74
N ILE A 729 15.08 14.04 37.32
CA ILE A 729 16.06 14.91 36.64
C ILE A 729 17.40 14.17 36.63
N GLY A 730 17.85 13.82 35.44
CA GLY A 730 19.00 12.94 35.28
C GLY A 730 19.85 13.27 34.07
N THR A 731 20.78 12.38 33.81
CA THR A 731 21.64 12.42 32.64
C THR A 731 21.90 11.00 32.18
N ASN A 732 21.95 10.82 30.87
CA ASN A 732 22.27 9.56 30.23
C ASN A 732 22.70 9.87 28.79
N ASN A 733 23.46 8.97 28.16
CA ASN A 733 23.86 9.17 26.77
C ASN A 733 22.60 9.16 25.89
N ALA A 734 22.52 10.12 24.97
CA ALA A 734 21.43 10.26 24.03
C ALA A 734 21.96 10.47 22.61
N ALA A 735 21.13 10.21 21.59
CA ALA A 735 21.54 10.37 20.18
C ALA A 735 22.08 11.77 19.82
N ASN A 736 21.68 12.80 20.58
CA ASN A 736 22.03 14.20 20.31
C ASN A 736 22.95 14.81 21.39
N GLY A 737 23.48 14.01 22.33
CA GLY A 737 24.36 14.52 23.38
C GLY A 737 24.86 13.44 24.35
N ASN A 738 26.03 13.68 24.92
CA ASN A 738 26.64 12.81 25.91
C ASN A 738 26.02 13.04 27.29
N ALA A 739 26.05 12.00 28.13
CA ALA A 739 25.76 12.15 29.54
C ALA A 739 26.73 13.16 30.18
N LEU A 740 26.21 13.95 31.12
CA LEU A 740 27.00 14.81 31.97
C LEU A 740 27.93 13.97 32.85
N GLU A 741 29.09 14.52 33.16
CA GLU A 741 30.16 13.86 33.88
C GLU A 741 30.73 14.70 35.03
N ALA A 742 31.78 14.17 35.67
CA ALA A 742 32.43 14.83 36.79
C ALA A 742 33.11 16.14 36.35
N GLY A 743 32.47 17.26 36.68
CA GLY A 743 32.92 18.59 36.27
C GLY A 743 31.76 19.51 35.94
N ASP A 744 30.63 18.93 35.54
CA ASP A 744 29.40 19.64 35.23
C ASP A 744 28.67 20.11 36.48
N VAL A 745 27.83 21.14 36.29
CA VAL A 745 27.07 21.77 37.38
C VAL A 745 25.61 21.91 37.00
N VAL A 746 24.71 21.39 37.82
CA VAL A 746 23.26 21.59 37.70
C VAL A 746 22.78 22.37 38.92
N SER A 747 22.20 23.55 38.71
CA SER A 747 21.64 24.39 39.78
C SER A 747 20.12 24.37 39.72
N ILE A 748 19.46 23.93 40.78
CA ILE A 748 18.00 23.77 40.85
C ILE A 748 17.43 24.76 41.87
N ASP A 749 16.73 25.79 41.41
CA ASP A 749 15.94 26.67 42.26
C ASP A 749 14.64 25.97 42.66
N VAL A 750 14.45 25.79 43.96
CA VAL A 750 13.29 25.10 44.56
C VAL A 750 12.42 26.05 45.36
N THR A 751 12.66 27.36 45.28
CA THR A 751 12.02 28.38 46.12
C THR A 751 10.50 28.29 46.10
N ASP A 752 9.92 28.05 44.92
CA ASP A 752 8.47 28.00 44.74
C ASP A 752 7.82 26.69 45.23
N LEU A 753 8.59 25.68 45.64
CA LEU A 753 8.05 24.47 46.28
C LEU A 753 7.73 24.67 47.77
N PHE A 754 8.21 25.78 48.35
CA PHE A 754 8.09 26.09 49.77
C PHE A 754 7.30 27.38 50.01
N ASN A 755 6.67 27.46 51.17
CA ASN A 755 6.17 28.71 51.68
C ASN A 755 7.33 29.50 52.30
N THR A 756 7.76 30.56 51.62
CA THR A 756 8.92 31.37 52.03
C THR A 756 8.77 32.07 53.38
N ALA A 757 7.54 32.22 53.91
CA ALA A 757 7.29 32.78 55.23
C ALA A 757 7.46 31.75 56.36
N THR A 758 7.25 30.46 56.08
CA THR A 758 7.29 29.38 57.08
C THR A 758 8.42 28.36 56.84
N ASN A 759 9.09 28.43 55.69
CA ASN A 759 10.03 27.43 55.16
C ASN A 759 9.45 26.01 55.02
N ALA A 760 8.12 25.86 55.15
CA ALA A 760 7.44 24.58 55.03
C ALA A 760 7.14 24.27 53.57
N VAL A 761 7.19 22.98 53.20
CA VAL A 761 6.72 22.47 51.90
C VAL A 761 5.26 22.89 51.70
N LYS A 762 4.91 23.36 50.50
CA LYS A 762 3.51 23.69 50.17
C LYS A 762 2.65 22.42 50.18
N ALA A 763 1.43 22.51 50.72
CA ALA A 763 0.54 21.35 50.88
C ALA A 763 0.17 20.67 49.54
N SER A 764 0.16 21.44 48.45
CA SER A 764 -0.10 20.99 47.08
C SER A 764 0.95 20.02 46.53
N VAL A 765 2.21 20.13 46.97
CA VAL A 765 3.34 19.30 46.50
C VAL A 765 3.85 18.32 47.57
N ALA A 766 3.18 18.22 48.71
CA ALA A 766 3.64 17.42 49.85
C ALA A 766 3.65 15.89 49.59
N ALA A 767 2.92 15.41 48.58
CA ALA A 767 2.87 14.01 48.17
C ALA A 767 3.63 13.74 46.86
N ARG A 768 4.47 14.69 46.44
CA ARG A 768 5.22 14.68 45.17
C ARG A 768 6.70 14.87 45.46
N SER A 769 7.55 14.43 44.55
CA SER A 769 8.99 14.51 44.73
C SER A 769 9.76 14.68 43.43
N ILE A 770 10.98 15.17 43.56
CA ILE A 770 11.99 15.28 42.51
C ILE A 770 13.11 14.30 42.85
N ASP A 771 13.55 13.50 41.89
CA ASP A 771 14.72 12.63 41.99
C ASP A 771 15.87 13.22 41.17
N THR A 772 17.05 13.36 41.78
CA THR A 772 18.29 13.81 41.11
C THR A 772 19.44 12.81 41.28
N ASN A 773 19.16 11.59 41.75
CA ASN A 773 20.18 10.63 42.13
C ASN A 773 21.07 10.23 40.96
N VAL A 774 20.50 10.12 39.75
CA VAL A 774 21.23 9.82 38.50
C VAL A 774 22.34 10.84 38.23
N LEU A 775 22.06 12.15 38.39
CA LEU A 775 23.08 13.21 38.25
C LEU A 775 24.23 13.04 39.25
N THR A 776 23.88 12.86 40.54
CA THR A 776 24.91 12.71 41.58
C THR A 776 25.72 11.42 41.44
N GLY A 777 25.10 10.35 40.91
CA GLY A 777 25.76 9.08 40.60
C GLY A 777 26.77 9.20 39.45
N ALA A 778 26.49 10.05 38.46
CA ALA A 778 27.40 10.39 37.36
C ALA A 778 28.56 11.32 37.79
N GLY A 779 28.55 11.83 39.03
CA GLY A 779 29.57 12.74 39.54
C GLY A 779 29.31 14.23 39.26
N VAL A 780 28.11 14.57 38.76
CA VAL A 780 27.69 15.96 38.49
C VAL A 780 27.50 16.73 39.80
N THR A 781 27.91 18.00 39.81
CA THR A 781 27.70 18.89 40.97
C THR A 781 26.27 19.43 40.97
N VAL A 782 25.41 18.92 41.86
CA VAL A 782 24.03 19.41 42.01
C VAL A 782 23.92 20.45 43.13
N ASN A 783 23.67 21.70 42.75
CA ASN A 783 23.40 22.82 43.65
C ASN A 783 21.90 23.06 43.80
N TYR A 784 21.46 23.45 44.98
CA TYR A 784 20.08 23.87 45.23
C TYR A 784 20.01 25.36 45.55
N VAL A 785 19.07 26.08 44.95
CA VAL A 785 18.83 27.51 45.23
C VAL A 785 17.53 27.66 46.00
N TYR A 786 17.58 28.38 47.12
CA TYR A 786 16.39 28.72 47.91
C TYR A 786 16.45 30.17 48.36
N ASN A 787 15.45 30.96 47.99
CA ASN A 787 15.32 32.37 48.31
C ASN A 787 16.58 33.17 47.91
N GLY A 788 17.14 32.87 46.74
CA GLY A 788 18.36 33.50 46.20
C GLY A 788 19.68 33.06 46.84
N VAL A 789 19.68 32.04 47.72
CA VAL A 789 20.89 31.49 48.33
C VAL A 789 21.16 30.09 47.76
N THR A 790 22.40 29.86 47.33
CA THR A 790 22.86 28.56 46.79
C THR A 790 23.41 27.65 47.91
N TYR A 791 22.99 26.41 47.90
CA TYR A 791 23.40 25.34 48.80
C TYR A 791 24.04 24.21 47.98
N ALA A 792 25.30 23.90 48.25
CA ALA A 792 26.09 22.95 47.45
C ALA A 792 25.69 21.47 47.64
N THR A 793 24.80 21.15 48.58
CA THR A 793 24.28 19.79 48.79
C THR A 793 22.85 19.86 49.31
N LEU A 794 22.07 18.81 49.06
CA LEU A 794 20.73 18.64 49.63
C LEU A 794 20.76 18.64 51.17
N ALA A 795 21.81 18.08 51.78
CA ALA A 795 22.00 18.09 53.23
C ALA A 795 22.16 19.51 53.78
N ALA A 796 22.89 20.39 53.07
CA ALA A 796 23.06 21.79 53.45
C ALA A 796 21.74 22.57 53.33
N LEU A 797 20.96 22.35 52.27
CA LEU A 797 19.63 22.94 52.12
C LEU A 797 18.68 22.46 53.22
N THR A 798 18.65 21.16 53.49
CA THR A 798 17.78 20.56 54.53
C THR A 798 18.11 21.11 55.93
N ALA A 799 19.40 21.37 56.22
CA ALA A 799 19.79 22.02 57.47
C ALA A 799 19.30 23.49 57.58
N ALA A 800 19.15 24.17 56.44
CA ALA A 800 18.63 25.54 56.36
C ALA A 800 17.09 25.62 56.35
N LEU A 801 16.40 24.51 56.05
CA LEU A 801 14.93 24.37 56.07
C LEU A 801 14.49 23.53 57.30
N PRO A 802 14.34 24.14 58.50
CA PRO A 802 14.20 23.42 59.77
C PRO A 802 12.90 22.62 59.97
N THR A 803 12.02 22.54 58.97
CA THR A 803 10.76 21.79 58.98
C THR A 803 10.89 20.45 58.27
N VAL A 804 10.35 19.39 58.89
CA VAL A 804 10.30 18.02 58.35
C VAL A 804 9.56 18.03 57.00
N GLY A 805 10.22 17.61 55.92
CA GLY A 805 9.59 17.45 54.60
C GLY A 805 10.42 17.89 53.39
N ALA A 806 11.41 18.78 53.56
CA ALA A 806 12.24 19.26 52.43
C ALA A 806 13.01 18.12 51.74
N ALA A 807 13.61 17.22 52.51
CA ALA A 807 14.29 16.04 51.97
C ALA A 807 13.34 15.00 51.34
N ALA A 808 12.04 15.02 51.69
CA ALA A 808 11.06 14.10 51.12
C ALA A 808 10.60 14.55 49.73
N VAL A 809 10.55 15.86 49.46
CA VAL A 809 10.20 16.42 48.15
C VAL A 809 11.40 16.45 47.19
N LEU A 810 12.63 16.50 47.68
CA LEU A 810 13.84 16.65 46.86
C LEU A 810 14.72 15.39 46.77
N ASN A 811 14.25 14.27 47.31
CA ASN A 811 14.92 12.97 47.21
C ASN A 811 13.87 11.86 47.31
N GLY A 812 12.88 11.91 46.44
CA GLY A 812 11.95 10.80 46.28
C GLY A 812 12.68 9.70 45.56
N ASN A 813 13.15 8.68 46.28
CA ASN A 813 13.73 7.52 45.64
C ASN A 813 12.69 6.89 44.71
N ASP A 814 13.09 6.64 43.47
CA ASP A 814 12.37 5.69 42.64
C ASP A 814 12.31 4.31 43.35
N ALA A 815 11.16 3.65 43.25
CA ALA A 815 10.94 2.39 43.93
C ALA A 815 11.79 1.30 43.27
N VAL A 816 12.62 0.61 44.06
CA VAL A 816 13.50 -0.47 43.59
C VAL A 816 12.67 -1.52 42.82
N GLY A 817 12.87 -1.61 41.50
CA GLY A 817 12.18 -2.55 40.61
C GLY A 817 11.16 -1.95 39.63
N ARG A 818 10.96 -0.61 39.61
CA ARG A 818 10.29 0.11 38.51
C ARG A 818 11.25 0.40 37.36
N VAL A 819 10.71 0.73 36.18
CA VAL A 819 11.50 1.12 35.00
C VAL A 819 12.03 2.54 35.21
N ASP A 820 13.34 2.73 35.01
CA ASP A 820 14.00 4.04 35.15
C ASP A 820 13.63 4.95 33.97
N VAL A 821 13.00 6.10 34.25
CA VAL A 821 12.62 7.12 33.27
C VAL A 821 13.84 7.67 32.52
N MET A 822 15.03 7.66 33.13
CA MET A 822 16.27 8.11 32.47
C MET A 822 16.82 7.12 31.44
N GLY A 823 16.34 5.87 31.43
CA GLY A 823 16.64 4.89 30.38
C GLY A 823 16.09 5.30 29.01
N SER A 824 15.07 6.16 28.98
CA SER A 824 14.46 6.74 27.77
C SER A 824 15.46 7.40 26.83
N ALA A 825 16.52 8.00 27.38
CA ALA A 825 17.52 8.72 26.60
C ALA A 825 18.30 7.80 25.64
N ALA A 826 18.42 6.51 26.01
CA ALA A 826 19.06 5.48 25.20
C ALA A 826 18.08 4.82 24.19
N ASN A 827 16.77 4.98 24.38
CA ASN A 827 15.74 4.47 23.46
C ASN A 827 15.63 5.37 22.24
N VAL A 828 16.64 5.35 21.39
CA VAL A 828 16.55 5.89 20.04
C VAL A 828 16.62 4.74 19.06
N ALA A 829 15.48 4.09 18.85
CA ALA A 829 15.29 3.39 17.59
C ALA A 829 15.29 4.46 16.49
N GLY A 830 16.25 4.44 15.57
CA GLY A 830 16.20 5.24 14.33
C GLY A 830 17.13 6.46 14.21
N ALA A 831 17.97 6.79 15.20
CA ALA A 831 19.07 7.74 14.96
C ALA A 831 20.25 7.03 14.31
N THR A 832 20.97 7.77 13.46
CA THR A 832 22.18 7.37 12.71
C THR A 832 22.99 6.29 13.42
N GLY A 833 23.33 5.22 12.69
CA GLY A 833 24.03 4.06 13.24
C GLY A 833 25.23 4.46 14.10
N ILE A 834 25.37 3.78 15.22
CA ILE A 834 26.32 4.13 16.27
C ILE A 834 27.74 3.85 15.78
N VAL A 835 28.63 4.84 15.84
CA VAL A 835 30.08 4.63 15.67
C VAL A 835 30.70 4.47 17.05
N PHE A 836 30.97 3.24 17.45
CA PHE A 836 31.54 2.91 18.76
C PHE A 836 33.02 2.56 18.67
N THR A 837 33.83 3.13 19.58
CA THR A 837 35.23 2.72 19.83
C THR A 837 35.40 2.42 21.32
N SER A 838 35.86 1.21 21.67
CA SER A 838 35.93 0.70 23.05
C SER A 838 36.65 1.61 24.07
N GLY A 839 36.17 1.69 25.34
CA GLY A 839 36.83 2.52 26.38
C GLY A 839 36.31 2.52 27.84
N VAL A 840 35.14 1.94 28.19
CA VAL A 840 34.55 2.04 29.54
C VAL A 840 33.79 0.78 30.01
N GLY A 841 34.51 -0.31 30.29
CA GLY A 841 33.97 -1.47 31.03
C GLY A 841 32.89 -2.31 30.30
N PRO A 842 32.40 -3.40 30.93
CA PRO A 842 31.45 -4.32 30.30
C PRO A 842 30.04 -3.71 30.23
N GLN A 843 29.64 -3.29 29.03
CA GLN A 843 28.28 -2.84 28.69
C GLN A 843 27.52 -3.97 27.97
N ALA A 844 26.19 -4.02 28.06
CA ALA A 844 25.39 -5.16 27.57
C ALA A 844 24.63 -4.91 26.24
N VAL A 845 24.28 -3.67 25.87
CA VAL A 845 23.45 -3.38 24.68
C VAL A 845 23.81 -1.99 24.13
N LEU A 846 24.21 -1.91 22.85
CA LEU A 846 24.65 -0.67 22.19
C LEU A 846 24.18 -0.55 20.72
N GLY A 847 23.25 -1.39 20.26
CA GLY A 847 22.82 -1.43 18.85
C GLY A 847 21.58 -0.60 18.57
N THR A 848 21.49 -0.08 17.35
CA THR A 848 20.28 0.55 16.79
C THR A 848 19.61 -0.41 15.80
N ASN A 849 18.67 0.06 14.97
CA ASN A 849 18.16 -0.69 13.81
C ASN A 849 18.71 -0.11 12.49
N ASN A 850 19.83 0.62 12.57
CA ASN A 850 20.52 1.27 11.46
C ASN A 850 21.93 0.67 11.30
N ASN A 851 22.63 1.04 10.23
CA ASN A 851 23.99 0.57 9.96
C ASN A 851 25.00 1.01 11.05
N ASP A 852 25.25 0.15 12.03
CA ASP A 852 26.15 0.46 13.12
C ASP A 852 27.63 0.17 12.75
N THR A 853 28.58 0.85 13.39
CA THR A 853 30.02 0.60 13.23
C THR A 853 30.72 0.46 14.57
N PHE A 854 31.19 -0.73 14.92
CA PHE A 854 31.90 -1.03 16.16
C PHE A 854 33.38 -1.30 15.91
N THR A 855 34.27 -0.62 16.63
CA THR A 855 35.70 -0.92 16.67
C THR A 855 36.12 -1.31 18.09
N LEU A 856 36.38 -2.61 18.28
CA LEU A 856 36.59 -3.21 19.60
C LEU A 856 38.07 -3.49 19.84
N SER A 857 38.61 -2.98 20.95
CA SER A 857 39.97 -3.28 21.42
C SER A 857 40.02 -3.81 22.86
N GLN A 858 38.86 -4.03 23.48
CA GLN A 858 38.68 -4.61 24.83
C GLN A 858 37.52 -5.62 24.83
N ALA A 859 37.26 -6.27 25.96
CA ALA A 859 36.20 -7.27 26.12
C ALA A 859 34.85 -6.60 26.43
N ASP A 860 34.13 -6.19 25.39
CA ASP A 860 32.83 -5.51 25.46
C ASP A 860 31.70 -6.41 24.90
N THR A 861 30.46 -6.25 25.38
CA THR A 861 29.27 -6.89 24.77
C THR A 861 28.49 -5.85 23.95
N VAL A 862 28.32 -6.11 22.66
CA VAL A 862 27.57 -5.24 21.73
C VAL A 862 26.53 -6.04 20.96
N THR A 863 25.44 -5.37 20.59
CA THR A 863 24.42 -5.88 19.67
C THR A 863 24.29 -4.86 18.54
N GLY A 864 24.08 -5.27 17.30
CA GLY A 864 23.96 -4.39 16.13
C GLY A 864 22.51 -4.11 15.69
N GLY A 865 21.60 -5.05 15.92
CA GLY A 865 20.18 -4.90 15.55
C GLY A 865 19.93 -5.06 14.05
N ASP A 866 18.84 -4.47 13.53
CA ASP A 866 18.57 -4.45 12.08
C ASP A 866 19.52 -3.47 11.35
N GLY A 867 19.75 -3.64 10.04
CA GLY A 867 20.63 -2.74 9.26
C GLY A 867 21.90 -3.42 8.73
N LEU A 868 22.77 -2.69 8.03
CA LEU A 868 24.07 -3.19 7.56
C LEU A 868 25.16 -2.85 8.57
N ASP A 869 25.41 -3.76 9.51
CA ASP A 869 26.36 -3.48 10.58
C ASP A 869 27.80 -3.78 10.20
N THR A 870 28.74 -3.04 10.79
CA THR A 870 30.18 -3.27 10.63
C THR A 870 30.86 -3.43 11.98
N VAL A 871 31.58 -4.54 12.20
CA VAL A 871 32.37 -4.76 13.42
C VAL A 871 33.83 -5.01 13.07
N THR A 872 34.74 -4.33 13.75
CA THR A 872 36.19 -4.56 13.64
C THR A 872 36.78 -4.97 14.99
N PHE A 873 37.39 -6.14 15.07
CA PHE A 873 38.12 -6.62 16.24
C PHE A 873 39.62 -6.32 16.12
N ASN A 874 40.16 -5.54 17.06
CA ASN A 874 41.57 -5.18 17.17
C ASN A 874 42.23 -5.82 18.40
N ALA A 875 43.56 -5.75 18.49
CA ALA A 875 44.33 -6.35 19.58
C ALA A 875 43.81 -5.91 20.97
N GLY A 876 43.49 -6.89 21.83
CA GLY A 876 42.93 -6.69 23.17
C GLY A 876 41.45 -7.11 23.31
N SER A 877 40.77 -7.42 22.21
CA SER A 877 39.34 -7.77 22.16
C SER A 877 38.98 -9.24 22.49
N GLY A 878 39.88 -9.98 23.14
CA GLY A 878 39.81 -11.45 23.26
C GLY A 878 38.56 -12.02 23.98
N GLY A 879 37.77 -11.17 24.65
CA GLY A 879 36.54 -11.56 25.35
C GLY A 879 35.29 -10.77 24.93
N ALA A 880 35.28 -10.13 23.77
CA ALA A 880 34.14 -9.37 23.28
C ALA A 880 32.99 -10.30 22.80
N GLN A 881 31.74 -9.93 23.08
CA GLN A 881 30.54 -10.62 22.59
C GLN A 881 29.76 -9.73 21.63
N VAL A 882 29.39 -10.22 20.44
CA VAL A 882 28.82 -9.39 19.38
C VAL A 882 27.64 -10.08 18.72
N THR A 883 26.43 -9.59 18.97
CA THR A 883 25.21 -10.09 18.31
C THR A 883 24.81 -9.15 17.17
N LEU A 884 25.04 -9.53 15.91
CA LEU A 884 24.62 -8.75 14.73
C LEU A 884 23.28 -9.24 14.18
N GLY A 885 22.34 -9.58 15.07
CA GLY A 885 21.06 -10.15 14.66
C GLY A 885 20.11 -9.08 14.14
N GLY A 886 19.44 -9.34 13.01
CA GLY A 886 18.45 -8.46 12.40
C GLY A 886 18.24 -8.77 10.91
N THR A 887 17.50 -7.92 10.17
CA THR A 887 17.46 -7.95 8.70
C THR A 887 18.59 -7.09 8.12
N GLY A 888 19.63 -7.72 7.56
CA GLY A 888 20.80 -7.03 7.04
C GLY A 888 21.94 -7.97 6.62
N ALA A 889 22.82 -7.50 5.74
CA ALA A 889 24.03 -8.23 5.32
C ALA A 889 25.26 -7.63 6.02
N ASP A 890 25.52 -8.06 7.24
CA ASP A 890 26.54 -7.46 8.11
C ASP A 890 27.96 -7.78 7.69
N THR A 891 28.91 -6.93 8.07
CA THR A 891 30.35 -7.08 7.81
C THR A 891 31.15 -7.20 9.11
N VAL A 892 31.89 -8.30 9.27
CA VAL A 892 32.79 -8.50 10.40
C VAL A 892 34.22 -8.55 9.93
N THR A 893 35.11 -7.75 10.52
CA THR A 893 36.54 -7.75 10.24
C THR A 893 37.33 -8.17 11.47
N GLN A 894 38.06 -9.27 11.36
CA GLN A 894 38.90 -9.81 12.43
C GLN A 894 40.38 -9.55 12.14
N ASN A 895 40.98 -8.61 12.87
CA ASN A 895 42.43 -8.33 12.82
C ASN A 895 43.23 -9.09 13.90
N VAL A 896 42.55 -9.83 14.78
CA VAL A 896 43.15 -10.62 15.86
C VAL A 896 42.38 -11.92 16.04
N SER A 897 43.04 -12.97 16.53
CA SER A 897 42.34 -14.20 16.94
C SER A 897 41.54 -13.94 18.21
N ILE A 898 40.27 -14.34 18.20
CA ILE A 898 39.44 -14.39 19.42
C ILE A 898 39.69 -15.73 20.14
N THR A 899 40.88 -15.86 20.73
CA THR A 899 41.24 -17.04 21.52
C THR A 899 40.84 -16.78 22.98
N ASP A 900 39.80 -17.47 23.44
CA ASP A 900 39.33 -17.64 24.84
C ASP A 900 37.94 -17.05 25.19
N GLY A 901 36.89 -17.87 25.06
CA GLY A 901 35.71 -17.82 25.94
C GLY A 901 34.54 -16.91 25.56
N VAL A 902 33.48 -17.51 25.00
CA VAL A 902 32.08 -17.01 24.91
C VAL A 902 31.86 -15.76 24.05
N GLY A 903 32.45 -15.68 22.86
CA GLY A 903 31.95 -14.79 21.82
C GLY A 903 30.94 -15.54 20.94
N ILE A 904 29.66 -15.16 20.95
CA ILE A 904 28.67 -15.63 19.98
C ILE A 904 28.66 -14.58 18.87
N LEU A 905 29.11 -14.91 17.66
CA LEU A 905 28.85 -14.11 16.47
C LEU A 905 27.66 -14.72 15.74
N ASN A 906 26.51 -14.04 15.79
CA ASN A 906 25.31 -14.43 15.05
C ASN A 906 25.12 -13.47 13.88
N MET A 907 25.14 -13.98 12.64
CA MET A 907 24.99 -13.18 11.42
C MET A 907 23.78 -13.63 10.61
N ALA A 908 23.03 -12.69 10.05
CA ALA A 908 21.94 -12.96 9.13
C ALA A 908 22.43 -13.46 7.76
N ALA A 909 21.49 -13.91 6.90
CA ALA A 909 21.80 -14.37 5.55
C ALA A 909 22.40 -13.25 4.69
N GLY A 910 23.47 -13.54 3.93
CA GLY A 910 24.15 -12.56 3.06
C GLY A 910 25.33 -11.81 3.69
N GLY A 911 25.66 -12.06 4.97
CA GLY A 911 26.77 -11.40 5.67
C GLY A 911 28.16 -11.71 5.10
N THR A 912 29.13 -10.86 5.45
CA THR A 912 30.55 -10.96 5.06
C THR A 912 31.47 -11.04 6.28
N LEU A 913 32.33 -12.06 6.35
CA LEU A 913 33.40 -12.20 7.35
C LEU A 913 34.78 -12.00 6.70
N ASN A 914 35.50 -10.96 7.09
CA ASN A 914 36.87 -10.67 6.66
C ASN A 914 37.88 -11.12 7.75
N ILE A 915 38.77 -12.04 7.38
CA ILE A 915 39.84 -12.57 8.23
C ILE A 915 41.19 -12.03 7.76
N ALA A 916 41.76 -11.11 8.54
CA ALA A 916 43.01 -10.41 8.21
C ALA A 916 44.23 -10.86 9.03
N ALA A 917 44.05 -11.80 9.98
CA ALA A 917 45.12 -12.37 10.80
C ALA A 917 45.19 -13.90 10.71
N ASN A 918 46.33 -14.48 11.08
CA ASN A 918 46.48 -15.93 11.22
C ASN A 918 45.98 -16.36 12.61
N PHE A 919 45.05 -17.31 12.65
CA PHE A 919 44.42 -17.77 13.90
C PHE A 919 45.02 -19.04 14.49
N GLY A 920 46.11 -19.56 13.91
CA GLY A 920 46.78 -20.76 14.42
C GLY A 920 46.20 -22.06 13.85
N ALA A 921 46.66 -23.21 14.38
CA ALA A 921 46.44 -24.53 13.77
C ALA A 921 45.18 -25.28 14.25
N ALA A 922 44.39 -24.67 15.15
CA ALA A 922 43.22 -25.30 15.77
C ALA A 922 42.02 -24.35 15.81
N TYR A 923 41.93 -23.42 14.86
CA TYR A 923 40.85 -22.44 14.85
C TYR A 923 39.65 -22.98 14.09
N ASP A 924 38.60 -23.28 14.84
CA ASP A 924 37.39 -23.90 14.35
C ASP A 924 36.21 -22.94 14.48
N MET A 925 35.55 -22.64 13.36
CA MET A 925 34.37 -21.79 13.34
C MET A 925 33.08 -22.50 13.78
N ASN A 926 33.11 -23.72 14.36
CA ASN A 926 31.91 -24.35 14.93
C ASN A 926 32.10 -25.46 16.01
N ALA A 927 33.30 -25.71 16.55
CA ALA A 927 33.48 -26.77 17.54
C ALA A 927 32.67 -26.58 18.85
N THR A 928 31.53 -27.26 18.97
CA THR A 928 30.79 -27.66 20.19
C THR A 928 30.39 -26.58 21.22
N ALA A 929 30.47 -25.29 20.92
CA ALA A 929 30.13 -24.22 21.87
C ALA A 929 29.17 -23.12 21.36
N GLY A 930 28.71 -23.16 20.10
CA GLY A 930 27.77 -22.15 19.57
C GLY A 930 28.37 -20.76 19.37
N ASN A 931 29.69 -20.67 19.18
CA ASN A 931 30.43 -19.41 19.10
C ASN A 931 30.25 -18.66 17.76
N TYR A 932 29.86 -19.35 16.69
CA TYR A 932 29.59 -18.76 15.37
C TYR A 932 28.33 -19.38 14.80
N VAL A 933 27.29 -18.57 14.61
CA VAL A 933 26.02 -18.98 14.02
C VAL A 933 25.82 -18.14 12.77
N PHE A 934 26.00 -18.74 11.59
CA PHE A 934 25.77 -18.03 10.33
C PHE A 934 24.42 -18.42 9.72
N GLY A 935 23.67 -17.44 9.24
CA GLY A 935 22.53 -17.64 8.34
C GLY A 935 22.95 -18.23 6.98
N ALA A 936 21.97 -18.69 6.20
CA ALA A 936 22.23 -19.24 4.86
C ALA A 936 22.90 -18.20 3.94
N ALA A 937 23.89 -18.62 3.13
CA ALA A 937 24.61 -17.79 2.15
C ALA A 937 25.49 -16.66 2.74
N THR A 938 26.53 -17.01 3.50
CA THR A 938 27.55 -16.08 4.03
C THR A 938 28.83 -16.10 3.17
N THR A 939 29.48 -14.95 2.99
CA THR A 939 30.80 -14.83 2.31
C THR A 939 31.94 -14.71 3.33
N VAL A 940 33.01 -15.49 3.18
CA VAL A 940 34.21 -15.44 4.03
C VAL A 940 35.42 -15.04 3.19
N ASN A 941 36.04 -13.90 3.49
CA ASN A 941 37.24 -13.41 2.82
C ASN A 941 38.46 -13.60 3.72
N VAL A 942 39.49 -14.29 3.23
CA VAL A 942 40.70 -14.58 4.00
C VAL A 942 41.92 -13.96 3.31
N THR A 943 42.54 -12.98 3.94
CA THR A 943 43.70 -12.27 3.36
C THR A 943 45.04 -12.65 3.99
N ALA A 944 45.03 -13.33 5.14
CA ALA A 944 46.23 -13.82 5.81
C ALA A 944 46.41 -15.34 5.63
N VAL A 945 47.67 -15.79 5.63
CA VAL A 945 48.02 -17.22 5.55
C VAL A 945 47.51 -17.96 6.79
N GLN A 946 46.69 -18.99 6.59
CA GLN A 946 46.10 -19.78 7.68
C GLN A 946 46.84 -21.11 7.90
N THR A 947 46.91 -21.57 9.15
CA THR A 947 47.60 -22.83 9.52
C THR A 947 46.66 -23.97 9.94
N GLY A 948 45.35 -23.82 9.71
CA GLY A 948 44.33 -24.81 10.07
C GLY A 948 42.98 -24.17 10.41
N LEU A 949 42.38 -23.49 9.42
CA LEU A 949 41.05 -22.88 9.55
C LEU A 949 39.96 -23.90 9.16
N THR A 950 39.08 -24.24 10.10
CA THR A 950 37.95 -25.16 9.86
C THR A 950 36.63 -24.40 9.73
N ILE A 951 35.83 -24.73 8.72
CA ILE A 951 34.53 -24.10 8.37
C ILE A 951 33.40 -25.12 8.50
N GLU A 952 32.98 -25.47 9.72
CA GLU A 952 32.05 -26.59 9.98
C GLU A 952 30.54 -26.27 9.83
N ASN A 953 30.13 -25.33 8.98
CA ASN A 953 28.71 -24.95 8.90
C ASN A 953 27.84 -25.98 8.13
N GLY A 954 26.59 -26.19 8.56
CA GLY A 954 25.55 -26.96 7.86
C GLY A 954 24.82 -26.20 6.75
N ALA A 955 25.15 -24.92 6.50
CA ALA A 955 24.61 -24.08 5.42
C ALA A 955 25.61 -23.89 4.26
N THR A 956 25.16 -23.35 3.12
CA THR A 956 26.02 -22.99 1.97
C THR A 956 26.86 -21.74 2.29
N VAL A 957 28.20 -21.88 2.27
CA VAL A 957 29.17 -20.80 2.54
C VAL A 957 30.10 -20.62 1.33
N THR A 958 30.44 -19.38 0.98
CA THR A 958 31.45 -19.07 -0.05
C THR A 958 32.69 -18.47 0.58
N THR A 959 33.82 -19.18 0.48
CA THR A 959 35.12 -18.74 1.01
C THR A 959 36.03 -18.30 -0.12
N THR A 960 36.57 -17.08 -0.04
CA THR A 960 37.60 -16.57 -0.95
C THR A 960 38.89 -16.32 -0.17
N ALA A 961 39.96 -17.05 -0.50
CA ALA A 961 41.27 -16.89 0.11
C ALA A 961 42.26 -16.25 -0.88
N SER A 962 42.85 -15.12 -0.52
CA SER A 962 43.87 -14.44 -1.34
C SER A 962 45.31 -14.81 -0.94
N ALA A 963 45.47 -15.47 0.21
CA ALA A 963 46.73 -16.01 0.71
C ALA A 963 46.56 -17.51 0.98
N GLY A 964 47.61 -18.29 0.74
CA GLY A 964 47.65 -19.74 0.90
C GLY A 964 47.44 -20.19 2.35
N GLY A 965 47.42 -21.49 2.60
CA GLY A 965 47.19 -22.03 3.94
C GLY A 965 46.39 -23.31 3.96
N THR A 966 46.03 -23.75 5.16
CA THR A 966 45.27 -24.99 5.39
C THR A 966 43.83 -24.67 5.79
N PHE A 967 42.87 -25.26 5.06
CA PHE A 967 41.44 -25.07 5.18
C PHE A 967 40.71 -26.41 5.23
N THR A 968 39.67 -26.51 6.06
CA THR A 968 38.80 -27.70 6.13
C THR A 968 37.35 -27.27 5.99
N LEU A 969 36.60 -27.91 5.10
CA LEU A 969 35.19 -27.62 4.80
C LEU A 969 34.24 -28.51 5.64
N GLY A 970 33.10 -27.94 6.02
CA GLY A 970 32.05 -28.58 6.82
C GLY A 970 31.06 -29.48 6.07
N THR A 971 29.86 -29.66 6.64
CA THR A 971 28.88 -30.66 6.15
C THR A 971 27.87 -30.12 5.13
N GLY A 972 27.77 -28.79 4.96
CA GLY A 972 27.00 -28.17 3.87
C GLY A 972 27.76 -28.16 2.55
N GLY A 973 27.07 -28.08 1.40
CA GLY A 973 27.72 -27.92 0.09
C GLY A 973 28.29 -26.51 -0.09
N GLN A 974 29.59 -26.35 0.12
CA GLN A 974 30.28 -25.06 0.20
C GLN A 974 31.02 -24.71 -1.09
N THR A 975 31.43 -23.45 -1.24
CA THR A 975 32.30 -23.01 -2.32
C THR A 975 33.59 -22.47 -1.74
N PHE A 976 34.74 -22.99 -2.17
CA PHE A 976 36.06 -22.47 -1.84
C PHE A 976 36.73 -21.91 -3.10
N THR A 977 37.32 -20.72 -3.01
CA THR A 977 38.05 -20.08 -4.11
C THR A 977 39.37 -19.49 -3.61
N GLY A 978 40.48 -20.13 -3.96
CA GLY A 978 41.84 -19.61 -3.79
C GLY A 978 42.24 -18.74 -4.98
N THR A 979 42.78 -17.55 -4.73
CA THR A 979 43.19 -16.60 -5.80
C THR A 979 44.69 -16.24 -5.76
N GLY A 980 45.36 -16.52 -4.64
CA GLY A 980 46.79 -16.26 -4.45
C GLY A 980 47.74 -17.23 -5.17
N ALA A 981 49.04 -16.93 -5.10
CA ALA A 981 50.14 -17.70 -5.72
C ALA A 981 50.85 -18.70 -4.79
N THR A 982 50.42 -18.76 -3.54
CA THR A 982 50.96 -19.63 -2.50
C THR A 982 50.07 -20.84 -2.32
N ALA A 983 50.68 -22.00 -2.06
CA ALA A 983 49.98 -23.27 -1.95
C ALA A 983 48.82 -23.27 -0.95
N TYR A 984 47.69 -23.86 -1.35
CA TYR A 984 46.53 -24.17 -0.54
C TYR A 984 46.50 -25.65 -0.18
N ILE A 985 46.10 -25.97 1.05
CA ILE A 985 45.70 -27.32 1.46
C ILE A 985 44.23 -27.23 1.84
N VAL A 986 43.35 -27.82 1.05
CA VAL A 986 41.89 -27.77 1.25
C VAL A 986 41.35 -29.17 1.47
N THR A 987 40.72 -29.42 2.61
CA THR A 987 40.04 -30.68 2.89
C THR A 987 38.55 -30.52 2.68
N GLY A 988 37.99 -31.26 1.73
CA GLY A 988 36.56 -31.35 1.45
C GLY A 988 35.80 -31.99 2.62
N GLY A 989 34.53 -31.60 2.75
CA GLY A 989 33.71 -32.02 3.87
C GLY A 989 32.77 -33.18 3.53
N ALA A 990 31.59 -33.18 4.16
CA ALA A 990 30.52 -34.16 3.89
C ALA A 990 29.40 -33.59 3.00
N GLY A 991 29.55 -32.35 2.51
CA GLY A 991 28.64 -31.72 1.57
C GLY A 991 29.23 -31.72 0.16
N ALA A 992 28.37 -31.61 -0.86
CA ALA A 992 28.82 -31.52 -2.25
C ALA A 992 29.47 -30.14 -2.49
N ASP A 993 30.80 -30.09 -2.40
CA ASP A 993 31.57 -28.86 -2.37
C ASP A 993 32.02 -28.45 -3.79
N ARG A 994 32.22 -27.14 -3.99
CA ARG A 994 32.84 -26.57 -5.19
C ARG A 994 34.17 -25.92 -4.80
N ILE A 995 35.27 -26.59 -5.09
CA ILE A 995 36.61 -26.17 -4.70
C ILE A 995 37.35 -25.65 -5.94
N THR A 996 37.86 -24.44 -5.88
CA THR A 996 38.75 -23.89 -6.89
C THR A 996 39.98 -23.35 -6.17
N THR A 997 41.14 -23.92 -6.43
CA THR A 997 42.42 -23.39 -5.95
C THR A 997 43.07 -22.54 -7.05
N GLY A 998 44.16 -21.88 -6.69
CA GLY A 998 44.63 -20.68 -7.39
C GLY A 998 45.80 -20.98 -8.32
N THR A 999 46.85 -20.19 -8.17
CA THR A 999 48.14 -20.51 -8.80
C THR A 999 49.04 -21.08 -7.70
N GLY A 1000 49.73 -22.19 -7.91
CA GLY A 1000 50.44 -22.84 -6.80
C GLY A 1000 50.68 -24.31 -7.01
N ALA A 1001 51.24 -24.98 -6.01
CA ALA A 1001 51.22 -26.44 -5.95
C ALA A 1001 50.27 -26.79 -4.81
N ASP A 1002 48.99 -26.87 -5.15
CA ASP A 1002 47.91 -26.98 -4.19
C ASP A 1002 47.65 -28.45 -3.83
N THR A 1003 47.05 -28.70 -2.66
CA THR A 1003 46.65 -30.04 -2.22
C THR A 1003 45.17 -29.98 -1.85
N ILE A 1004 44.33 -30.69 -2.59
CA ILE A 1004 42.91 -30.83 -2.32
C ILE A 1004 42.66 -32.24 -1.85
N ILE A 1005 42.25 -32.42 -0.59
CA ILE A 1005 41.80 -33.69 -0.03
C ILE A 1005 40.30 -33.79 -0.31
N LEU A 1006 39.88 -34.79 -1.08
CA LEU A 1006 38.49 -34.96 -1.50
C LEU A 1006 37.62 -35.45 -0.31
N GLY A 1007 36.36 -34.98 -0.27
CA GLY A 1007 35.41 -35.25 0.81
C GLY A 1007 34.69 -36.60 0.70
N GLN A 1008 33.64 -36.78 1.51
CA GLN A 1008 32.80 -38.00 1.54
C GLN A 1008 31.64 -37.98 0.53
N THR A 1009 31.47 -36.89 -0.22
CA THR A 1009 30.38 -36.66 -1.16
C THR A 1009 30.90 -36.08 -2.46
N ASN A 1010 30.07 -36.07 -3.51
CA ASN A 1010 30.48 -35.66 -4.85
C ASN A 1010 30.84 -34.16 -4.93
N ASP A 1011 32.14 -33.87 -4.98
CA ASP A 1011 32.70 -32.53 -5.08
C ASP A 1011 33.04 -32.15 -6.54
N SER A 1012 33.08 -30.85 -6.83
CA SER A 1012 33.57 -30.29 -8.07
C SER A 1012 34.83 -29.48 -7.79
N VAL A 1013 35.99 -29.96 -8.25
CA VAL A 1013 37.30 -29.42 -7.89
C VAL A 1013 38.01 -28.85 -9.12
N THR A 1014 38.75 -27.76 -8.95
CA THR A 1014 39.63 -27.14 -9.95
C THR A 1014 40.94 -26.80 -9.25
N GLY A 1015 42.06 -27.36 -9.69
CA GLY A 1015 43.39 -27.13 -9.09
C GLY A 1015 43.97 -25.76 -9.44
N GLY A 1016 43.62 -25.25 -10.62
CA GLY A 1016 44.13 -24.01 -11.17
C GLY A 1016 45.43 -24.26 -11.96
N THR A 1017 46.43 -23.40 -11.77
CA THR A 1017 47.70 -23.55 -12.48
C THR A 1017 48.83 -23.96 -11.54
N GLY A 1018 49.51 -25.05 -11.87
CA GLY A 1018 50.73 -25.48 -11.24
C GLY A 1018 50.81 -27.00 -11.18
N ILE A 1019 51.35 -27.56 -10.09
CA ILE A 1019 51.39 -29.01 -9.89
C ILE A 1019 50.52 -29.32 -8.69
N ASP A 1020 49.25 -29.59 -8.95
CA ASP A 1020 48.26 -29.75 -7.89
C ASP A 1020 48.13 -31.23 -7.51
N THR A 1021 47.75 -31.48 -6.27
CA THR A 1021 47.63 -32.82 -5.68
C THR A 1021 46.21 -33.04 -5.20
N PHE A 1022 45.49 -33.95 -5.84
CA PHE A 1022 44.14 -34.37 -5.45
C PHE A 1022 44.24 -35.66 -4.64
N ARG A 1023 44.03 -35.57 -3.33
CA ARG A 1023 44.25 -36.66 -2.38
C ARG A 1023 42.90 -37.29 -1.98
N VAL A 1024 42.83 -38.61 -1.99
CA VAL A 1024 41.65 -39.41 -1.63
C VAL A 1024 41.95 -40.19 -0.35
N ASP A 1025 41.22 -39.88 0.72
CA ASP A 1025 41.48 -40.41 2.08
C ASP A 1025 40.38 -41.34 2.63
N ASP A 1026 39.20 -41.46 1.98
CA ASP A 1026 38.08 -42.32 2.44
C ASP A 1026 37.54 -43.24 1.33
N ALA A 1027 37.11 -44.46 1.70
CA ALA A 1027 36.62 -45.55 0.83
C ALA A 1027 35.10 -45.53 0.64
N GLY A 1028 34.55 -44.33 0.41
CA GLY A 1028 33.16 -44.16 0.01
C GLY A 1028 33.09 -43.91 -1.49
N ALA A 1029 32.16 -44.57 -2.20
CA ALA A 1029 31.97 -44.37 -3.64
C ALA A 1029 31.49 -42.94 -3.94
N THR A 1030 32.42 -41.99 -4.03
CA THR A 1030 32.20 -40.60 -4.45
C THR A 1030 32.50 -40.47 -5.94
N SER A 1031 31.77 -39.60 -6.62
CA SER A 1031 31.98 -39.26 -8.03
C SER A 1031 32.53 -37.85 -8.15
N ASP A 1032 33.61 -37.57 -7.44
CA ASP A 1032 34.26 -36.27 -7.46
C ASP A 1032 34.71 -35.93 -8.87
N VAL A 1033 34.59 -34.67 -9.26
CA VAL A 1033 34.92 -34.19 -10.60
C VAL A 1033 36.02 -33.16 -10.52
N ILE A 1034 37.21 -33.55 -10.98
CA ILE A 1034 38.37 -32.68 -11.16
C ILE A 1034 38.27 -32.06 -12.56
N LEU A 1035 38.05 -30.75 -12.63
CA LEU A 1035 37.66 -30.04 -13.85
C LEU A 1035 38.83 -29.72 -14.81
N ASP A 1036 40.06 -29.60 -14.31
CA ASP A 1036 41.19 -29.03 -15.04
C ASP A 1036 42.47 -29.90 -15.03
N PHE A 1037 42.36 -31.18 -14.69
CA PHE A 1037 43.49 -32.09 -14.50
C PHE A 1037 44.49 -32.08 -15.69
N THR A 1038 45.75 -31.80 -15.39
CA THR A 1038 46.85 -31.73 -16.36
C THR A 1038 47.75 -32.95 -16.25
N VAL A 1039 47.80 -33.78 -17.31
CA VAL A 1039 48.68 -34.96 -17.39
C VAL A 1039 50.13 -34.60 -17.78
N GLY A 1040 51.11 -35.41 -17.36
CA GLY A 1040 52.51 -35.25 -17.78
C GLY A 1040 53.51 -35.07 -16.65
N VAL A 1041 54.80 -35.06 -17.01
CA VAL A 1041 55.90 -34.68 -16.12
C VAL A 1041 55.74 -33.21 -15.74
N GLY A 1042 55.48 -32.94 -14.46
CA GLY A 1042 55.17 -31.59 -13.98
C GLY A 1042 53.72 -31.15 -14.23
N GLY A 1043 52.81 -32.11 -14.49
CA GLY A 1043 51.37 -31.92 -14.34
C GLY A 1043 50.87 -32.44 -12.98
N ASP A 1044 49.55 -32.46 -12.81
CA ASP A 1044 48.85 -32.74 -11.55
C ASP A 1044 49.00 -34.19 -11.09
N ARG A 1045 48.69 -34.41 -9.81
CA ARG A 1045 48.83 -35.69 -9.12
C ARG A 1045 47.54 -36.12 -8.44
N ILE A 1046 47.30 -37.42 -8.42
CA ILE A 1046 46.27 -38.05 -7.60
C ILE A 1046 46.97 -38.89 -6.54
N GLN A 1047 46.67 -38.61 -5.27
CA GLN A 1047 47.20 -39.35 -4.12
C GLN A 1047 46.10 -40.21 -3.51
N ILE A 1048 46.41 -41.46 -3.16
CA ILE A 1048 45.46 -42.40 -2.55
C ILE A 1048 46.06 -42.87 -1.22
N SER A 1049 45.31 -42.78 -0.12
CA SER A 1049 45.80 -43.22 1.20
C SER A 1049 45.94 -44.74 1.33
N GLU A 1050 47.03 -45.22 1.97
CA GLU A 1050 47.30 -46.63 2.28
C GLU A 1050 46.24 -47.25 3.21
N ALA A 1051 45.49 -46.42 3.94
CA ALA A 1051 44.36 -46.85 4.78
C ALA A 1051 43.24 -47.52 3.96
N LEU A 1052 43.13 -47.21 2.66
CA LEU A 1052 42.20 -47.86 1.74
C LEU A 1052 42.78 -49.12 1.07
N THR A 1053 44.10 -49.24 0.94
CA THR A 1053 44.70 -50.05 -0.13
C THR A 1053 45.51 -51.26 0.33
N ALA A 1054 45.88 -51.35 1.62
CA ALA A 1054 46.65 -52.46 2.21
C ALA A 1054 47.97 -52.83 1.47
N VAL A 1055 48.48 -51.99 0.57
CA VAL A 1055 49.69 -52.22 -0.25
C VAL A 1055 50.58 -50.97 -0.24
N ALA A 1056 51.88 -51.16 -0.01
CA ALA A 1056 52.86 -50.07 0.09
C ALA A 1056 53.49 -49.73 -1.27
N GLY A 1057 53.12 -48.56 -1.82
CA GLY A 1057 53.84 -47.85 -2.88
C GLY A 1057 53.60 -48.28 -4.34
N VAL A 1058 53.68 -47.31 -5.25
CA VAL A 1058 53.64 -47.50 -6.72
C VAL A 1058 55.06 -47.58 -7.29
N ASN A 1059 55.52 -48.78 -7.66
CA ASN A 1059 56.92 -48.99 -8.08
C ASN A 1059 57.17 -49.03 -9.60
N THR A 1060 56.14 -49.18 -10.46
CA THR A 1060 56.31 -49.10 -11.94
C THR A 1060 55.01 -48.80 -12.69
N LEU A 1061 55.05 -47.89 -13.67
CA LEU A 1061 53.92 -47.59 -14.55
C LEU A 1061 54.07 -48.31 -15.90
N VAL A 1062 53.02 -49.02 -16.32
CA VAL A 1062 52.86 -49.51 -17.70
C VAL A 1062 51.57 -48.95 -18.28
N ALA A 1063 51.67 -47.84 -19.02
CA ALA A 1063 50.54 -47.27 -19.74
C ALA A 1063 50.22 -48.15 -20.96
N ALA A 1064 49.24 -49.03 -20.80
CA ALA A 1064 48.62 -49.74 -21.90
C ALA A 1064 47.35 -49.00 -22.33
N ILE A 1065 47.14 -48.81 -23.64
CA ILE A 1065 46.02 -48.01 -24.19
C ILE A 1065 45.29 -48.84 -25.26
N GLY A 1066 43.98 -49.00 -25.11
CA GLY A 1066 43.13 -49.65 -26.12
C GLY A 1066 41.90 -50.35 -25.54
N THR A 1067 41.38 -51.35 -26.25
CA THR A 1067 40.37 -52.28 -25.72
C THR A 1067 40.98 -53.19 -24.65
N THR A 1068 40.17 -53.79 -23.77
CA THR A 1068 40.65 -54.72 -22.73
C THR A 1068 41.59 -55.80 -23.26
N ALA A 1069 41.36 -56.32 -24.47
CA ALA A 1069 42.23 -57.31 -25.11
C ALA A 1069 43.60 -56.73 -25.54
N GLN A 1070 43.62 -55.48 -26.00
CA GLN A 1070 44.86 -54.77 -26.35
C GLN A 1070 45.66 -54.42 -25.10
N VAL A 1071 44.97 -53.98 -24.04
CA VAL A 1071 45.57 -53.67 -22.74
C VAL A 1071 46.18 -54.93 -22.12
N ALA A 1072 45.43 -56.03 -22.06
CA ALA A 1072 45.92 -57.33 -21.58
C ALA A 1072 47.15 -57.84 -22.37
N THR A 1073 47.25 -57.54 -23.67
CA THR A 1073 48.40 -57.91 -24.51
C THR A 1073 49.61 -57.00 -24.26
N GLN A 1074 49.39 -55.70 -24.08
CA GLN A 1074 50.43 -54.70 -23.81
C GLN A 1074 51.04 -54.86 -22.40
N LEU A 1075 50.26 -55.33 -21.42
CA LEU A 1075 50.68 -55.56 -20.04
C LEU A 1075 51.49 -56.86 -19.80
N GLY A 1076 51.76 -57.67 -20.82
CA GLY A 1076 52.16 -59.09 -20.70
C GLY A 1076 53.15 -59.52 -19.59
N VAL A 1077 52.88 -60.68 -18.98
CA VAL A 1077 53.65 -61.59 -18.09
C VAL A 1077 54.59 -61.08 -16.97
N ASP A 1078 55.04 -59.83 -16.94
CA ASP A 1078 55.76 -59.23 -15.79
C ASP A 1078 54.83 -58.29 -14.98
N ALA A 1079 53.57 -58.73 -14.80
CA ALA A 1079 52.49 -57.99 -14.15
C ALA A 1079 52.60 -57.86 -12.61
N ASN A 1080 53.69 -58.32 -12.01
CA ASN A 1080 53.88 -58.22 -10.55
C ASN A 1080 54.20 -56.80 -10.05
N ASN A 1081 54.15 -55.79 -10.92
CA ASN A 1081 54.65 -54.44 -10.59
C ASN A 1081 53.92 -53.32 -11.35
N VAL A 1082 52.71 -53.58 -11.89
CA VAL A 1082 51.89 -52.59 -12.61
C VAL A 1082 50.82 -52.04 -11.69
N ASN A 1083 50.82 -50.73 -11.44
CA ASN A 1083 49.84 -50.13 -10.53
C ASN A 1083 48.89 -49.13 -11.20
N VAL A 1084 49.03 -48.81 -12.50
CA VAL A 1084 48.05 -47.98 -13.24
C VAL A 1084 47.85 -48.47 -14.69
N ALA A 1085 46.61 -48.65 -15.15
CA ALA A 1085 46.27 -49.01 -16.54
C ALA A 1085 45.18 -48.12 -17.15
N VAL A 1086 45.23 -47.83 -18.47
CA VAL A 1086 44.27 -46.95 -19.16
C VAL A 1086 43.40 -47.73 -20.16
N ILE A 1087 42.08 -47.72 -19.99
CA ILE A 1087 41.15 -48.53 -20.80
C ILE A 1087 40.14 -47.62 -21.49
N THR A 1088 39.59 -48.02 -22.64
CA THR A 1088 38.56 -47.25 -23.37
C THR A 1088 37.21 -47.95 -23.42
N ASP A 1089 36.14 -47.20 -23.69
CA ASP A 1089 34.77 -47.71 -23.94
C ASP A 1089 34.62 -48.48 -25.27
N LEU A 1090 35.68 -48.59 -26.08
CA LEU A 1090 35.67 -49.28 -27.37
C LEU A 1090 35.34 -50.77 -27.22
N GLY A 1091 34.06 -51.11 -27.42
CA GLY A 1091 33.53 -52.48 -27.37
C GLY A 1091 32.81 -52.87 -26.07
N TYR A 1092 32.61 -51.93 -25.14
CA TYR A 1092 31.94 -52.16 -23.85
C TYR A 1092 30.81 -51.15 -23.61
N ALA A 1093 29.78 -51.55 -22.87
CA ALA A 1093 28.60 -50.72 -22.62
C ALA A 1093 28.76 -49.74 -21.44
N SER A 1094 29.77 -49.93 -20.59
CA SER A 1094 30.09 -49.10 -19.42
C SER A 1094 31.53 -49.35 -18.94
N ALA A 1095 32.07 -48.46 -18.09
CA ALA A 1095 33.36 -48.64 -17.41
C ALA A 1095 33.41 -49.97 -16.65
N VAL A 1096 32.37 -50.24 -15.85
CA VAL A 1096 32.21 -51.48 -15.09
C VAL A 1096 32.24 -52.73 -15.99
N ALA A 1097 31.66 -52.66 -17.19
CA ALA A 1097 31.70 -53.78 -18.14
C ALA A 1097 33.10 -54.02 -18.71
N ALA A 1098 33.87 -52.95 -18.93
CA ALA A 1098 35.27 -53.03 -19.39
C ALA A 1098 36.21 -53.55 -18.28
N ILE A 1099 36.01 -53.10 -17.04
CA ILE A 1099 36.75 -53.54 -15.84
C ILE A 1099 36.47 -55.02 -15.55
N ASN A 1100 35.21 -55.44 -15.51
CA ASN A 1100 34.84 -56.85 -15.31
C ASN A 1100 35.39 -57.77 -16.41
N ALA A 1101 35.53 -57.27 -17.64
CA ALA A 1101 36.15 -58.03 -18.72
C ALA A 1101 37.68 -58.14 -18.58
N LEU A 1102 38.32 -57.16 -17.93
CA LEU A 1102 39.74 -57.20 -17.58
C LEU A 1102 39.97 -58.22 -16.47
N ASP A 1103 39.17 -58.18 -15.41
CA ASP A 1103 39.19 -59.13 -14.28
C ASP A 1103 38.94 -60.58 -14.74
N ALA A 1104 38.00 -60.79 -15.67
CA ALA A 1104 37.74 -62.11 -16.24
C ALA A 1104 38.86 -62.65 -17.17
N SER A 1105 39.87 -61.84 -17.51
CA SER A 1105 40.95 -62.22 -18.41
C SER A 1105 42.02 -63.03 -17.68
N THR A 1106 42.23 -64.28 -18.08
CA THR A 1106 43.33 -65.12 -17.54
C THR A 1106 44.73 -64.68 -17.98
N ALA A 1107 44.85 -63.61 -18.77
CA ALA A 1107 46.10 -63.12 -19.32
C ALA A 1107 46.88 -62.17 -18.39
N ILE A 1108 46.26 -61.75 -17.28
CA ILE A 1108 46.83 -60.78 -16.34
C ILE A 1108 46.78 -61.43 -14.94
N ALA A 1109 47.94 -61.71 -14.37
CA ALA A 1109 48.05 -62.10 -12.96
C ALA A 1109 48.26 -60.80 -12.18
N GLU A 1110 47.17 -60.17 -11.78
CA GLU A 1110 47.23 -58.85 -11.13
C GLU A 1110 47.56 -59.00 -9.65
N ALA A 1111 48.51 -58.18 -9.18
CA ALA A 1111 48.73 -57.98 -7.75
C ALA A 1111 47.61 -57.10 -7.19
N ASP A 1112 47.21 -57.33 -5.95
CA ASP A 1112 46.26 -56.45 -5.25
C ASP A 1112 46.78 -54.99 -5.30
N GLY A 1113 45.92 -54.01 -5.62
CA GLY A 1113 46.26 -52.57 -5.59
C GLY A 1113 46.43 -51.83 -6.93
N THR A 1114 45.82 -52.26 -8.02
CA THR A 1114 45.87 -51.57 -9.34
C THR A 1114 44.89 -50.39 -9.43
N VAL A 1115 45.34 -49.24 -9.93
CA VAL A 1115 44.51 -48.09 -10.32
C VAL A 1115 44.11 -48.20 -11.80
N LEU A 1116 42.84 -48.04 -12.12
CA LEU A 1116 42.32 -48.15 -13.48
C LEU A 1116 41.78 -46.79 -13.93
N VAL A 1117 42.28 -46.27 -15.05
CA VAL A 1117 41.79 -45.03 -15.67
C VAL A 1117 40.97 -45.40 -16.91
N PHE A 1118 39.66 -45.25 -16.83
CA PHE A 1118 38.74 -45.53 -17.92
C PHE A 1118 38.43 -44.25 -18.71
N PHE A 1119 38.78 -44.22 -20.00
CA PHE A 1119 38.44 -43.14 -20.90
C PHE A 1119 37.19 -43.45 -21.73
N ASN A 1120 36.13 -42.70 -21.48
CA ASN A 1120 34.91 -42.79 -22.27
C ASN A 1120 35.06 -41.93 -23.53
N THR A 1121 35.27 -42.55 -24.68
CA THR A 1121 35.45 -41.84 -25.96
C THR A 1121 34.18 -41.11 -26.41
N THR A 1122 33.01 -41.52 -25.91
CA THR A 1122 31.72 -40.87 -26.20
C THR A 1122 31.53 -39.58 -25.41
N THR A 1123 31.82 -39.59 -24.10
CA THR A 1123 31.67 -38.40 -23.24
C THR A 1123 32.93 -37.53 -23.17
N SER A 1124 34.06 -38.03 -23.67
CA SER A 1124 35.38 -37.38 -23.58
C SER A 1124 35.80 -37.06 -22.13
N ARG A 1125 35.53 -38.00 -21.21
CA ARG A 1125 35.88 -37.92 -19.79
C ARG A 1125 36.72 -39.13 -19.39
N ALA A 1126 37.65 -38.95 -18.45
CA ALA A 1126 38.42 -40.05 -17.85
C ALA A 1126 37.94 -40.31 -16.41
N GLU A 1127 37.68 -41.56 -16.05
CA GLU A 1127 37.20 -41.99 -14.74
C GLU A 1127 38.30 -42.82 -14.07
N VAL A 1128 38.64 -42.53 -12.82
CA VAL A 1128 39.66 -43.25 -12.04
C VAL A 1128 38.96 -44.20 -11.09
N TYR A 1129 39.35 -45.47 -11.15
CA TYR A 1129 38.84 -46.54 -10.31
C TYR A 1129 39.99 -47.18 -9.53
N TYR A 1130 39.68 -47.67 -8.33
CA TYR A 1130 40.59 -48.49 -7.53
C TYR A 1130 39.93 -49.81 -7.17
N GLU A 1131 40.71 -50.89 -7.21
CA GLU A 1131 40.24 -52.24 -6.92
C GLU A 1131 41.08 -52.86 -5.78
N ALA A 1132 40.41 -53.20 -4.68
CA ALA A 1132 41.08 -53.58 -3.43
C ALA A 1132 41.31 -55.09 -3.26
N ASN A 1133 40.71 -55.98 -4.07
CA ASN A 1133 40.87 -57.44 -3.92
C ASN A 1133 40.49 -58.21 -5.20
N MET A 1134 41.45 -58.58 -6.05
CA MET A 1134 41.20 -59.34 -7.30
C MET A 1134 41.15 -60.87 -7.10
N THR A 1135 40.80 -61.37 -5.91
CA THR A 1135 40.83 -62.83 -5.60
C THR A 1135 39.48 -63.56 -5.71
N THR A 1136 38.39 -62.87 -6.05
CA THR A 1136 37.07 -63.50 -6.27
C THR A 1136 36.48 -63.19 -7.63
N VAL A 1137 36.55 -64.16 -8.55
CA VAL A 1137 35.77 -64.16 -9.79
C VAL A 1137 34.29 -64.10 -9.43
N GLY A 1138 33.67 -62.92 -9.59
CA GLY A 1138 32.22 -62.73 -9.56
C GLY A 1138 31.64 -61.95 -8.38
N GLY A 1139 31.91 -60.65 -8.28
CA GLY A 1139 30.90 -59.71 -7.76
C GLY A 1139 31.31 -58.65 -6.74
N VAL A 1140 32.51 -58.05 -6.82
CA VAL A 1140 32.76 -56.76 -6.17
C VAL A 1140 32.60 -55.66 -7.23
N THR A 1141 31.94 -54.56 -6.91
CA THR A 1141 31.82 -53.40 -7.80
C THR A 1141 33.07 -52.52 -7.62
N PRO A 1142 33.82 -52.20 -8.69
CA PRO A 1142 34.98 -51.31 -8.58
C PRO A 1142 34.55 -49.96 -8.04
N GLU A 1143 35.36 -49.40 -7.12
CA GLU A 1143 35.08 -48.11 -6.50
C GLU A 1143 35.66 -46.98 -7.38
N GLN A 1144 34.78 -46.08 -7.82
CA GLN A 1144 35.21 -44.88 -8.54
C GLN A 1144 35.79 -43.91 -7.51
N LEU A 1145 37.02 -43.44 -7.73
CA LEU A 1145 37.70 -42.50 -6.85
C LEU A 1145 37.55 -41.05 -7.32
N ALA A 1146 37.55 -40.82 -8.63
CA ALA A 1146 37.43 -39.48 -9.20
C ALA A 1146 37.07 -39.54 -10.69
N THR A 1147 36.62 -38.41 -11.23
CA THR A 1147 36.51 -38.15 -12.67
C THR A 1147 37.43 -37.01 -13.03
N LEU A 1148 38.21 -37.18 -14.09
CA LEU A 1148 39.14 -36.20 -14.65
C LEU A 1148 38.53 -35.62 -15.92
N ASP A 1149 38.08 -34.38 -15.81
CA ASP A 1149 37.75 -33.53 -16.95
C ASP A 1149 39.02 -32.79 -17.43
N ASN A 1150 38.92 -32.05 -18.55
CA ASN A 1150 40.03 -31.49 -19.33
C ASN A 1150 40.84 -32.52 -20.16
N ILE A 1151 40.61 -33.82 -19.97
CA ILE A 1151 41.16 -34.86 -20.83
C ILE A 1151 40.24 -35.12 -22.02
N THR A 1152 40.34 -34.28 -23.06
CA THR A 1152 39.38 -34.29 -24.18
C THR A 1152 39.64 -35.35 -25.25
N THR A 1153 40.79 -36.04 -25.21
CA THR A 1153 41.14 -37.08 -26.19
C THR A 1153 41.89 -38.23 -25.54
N LEU A 1154 41.79 -39.41 -26.12
CA LEU A 1154 42.60 -40.57 -25.75
C LEU A 1154 44.11 -40.28 -25.89
N ALA A 1155 44.50 -39.45 -26.86
CA ALA A 1155 45.88 -38.98 -27.01
C ALA A 1155 46.32 -38.09 -25.84
N GLY A 1156 45.40 -37.37 -25.21
CA GLY A 1156 45.63 -36.60 -23.99
C GLY A 1156 46.12 -37.46 -22.83
N LEU A 1157 45.74 -38.74 -22.76
CA LEU A 1157 46.19 -39.67 -21.70
C LEU A 1157 47.60 -40.24 -21.93
N THR A 1158 48.20 -40.02 -23.11
CA THR A 1158 49.53 -40.57 -23.43
C THR A 1158 50.67 -39.96 -22.60
N GLY A 1159 50.39 -38.86 -21.89
CA GLY A 1159 51.32 -38.20 -20.98
C GLY A 1159 51.32 -38.73 -19.54
N ILE A 1160 50.42 -39.66 -19.17
CA ILE A 1160 50.40 -40.21 -17.79
C ILE A 1160 51.74 -40.89 -17.51
N VAL A 1161 52.42 -40.43 -16.46
CA VAL A 1161 53.67 -41.00 -15.95
C VAL A 1161 53.49 -41.40 -14.48
N GLY A 1162 54.40 -42.22 -13.95
CA GLY A 1162 54.28 -42.73 -12.57
C GLY A 1162 54.29 -41.63 -11.49
N THR A 1163 54.56 -40.37 -11.85
CA THR A 1163 54.48 -39.22 -10.93
C THR A 1163 53.10 -38.57 -10.86
N ASN A 1164 52.14 -38.95 -11.72
CA ASN A 1164 50.77 -38.44 -11.69
C ASN A 1164 49.85 -39.21 -10.71
N PHE A 1165 50.26 -40.39 -10.25
CA PHE A 1165 49.51 -41.20 -9.28
C PHE A 1165 50.47 -41.70 -8.19
N ASP A 1166 50.09 -41.56 -6.93
CA ASP A 1166 50.91 -41.96 -5.78
C ASP A 1166 50.05 -42.58 -4.68
N VAL A 1167 50.59 -43.55 -3.94
CA VAL A 1167 49.92 -44.20 -2.81
C VAL A 1167 50.72 -43.88 -1.55
N ILE A 1168 50.07 -43.26 -0.56
CA ILE A 1168 50.74 -42.63 0.59
C ILE A 1168 50.27 -43.21 1.93
N ALA A 1169 51.21 -43.47 2.83
CA ALA A 1169 50.98 -44.05 4.17
C ALA A 1169 50.07 -43.24 5.10
#